data_AF-A0A2A3ESJ9-F1
#
_entry.id   AF-A0A2A3ESJ9-F1
#
_cell.length_a   1.000
_cell.length_b   1.000
_cell.length_c   1.000
_cell.angle_alpha   90.00
_cell.angle_beta   90.00
_cell.angle_gamma   90.00
#
_symmetry.space_group_name_H-M   'P 1'
#
loop_
_entity.id
_entity.type
_entity.pdbx_description
1 polymer ?
#
loop_
_entity_poly.entity_id
_entity_poly.type
_entity_poly.pdbx_seq_one_letter_code
_entity_poly.pdbx_strand_id
1 'polypeptide(L)'
;MDYWSICLLFISLFGTILRTGGVELSFELPDNAKQCFYQDIEKNATALFEFQVVTGGQYDVDVILEAPNKEIIYKQIKTQFDSHQFTASMTGAYKACFSNEFSTFSHKLVYMDFRVGDQSSLGEHVTVMTQMESSAQTVHKNLNSILDYQTHHRLREAQGRKRAEDLNTRVLLWSVMETITILVISVGQEQDIPIDINSGKLLEWLINRRHCTKDWHVMVLPIREKINNAIQDMPIHEGIAKLLSGSYINYFHCLKIVEILKETEADTKNVFGRYGSQRMKDWQEILRLYEKDNIYLAEVAQILIRNINYEIPSTKKQIQKLEQIQIELEKKEADYKKSENIAKSEFNLLCKQLGIPGEQIKLELTEKVKELPEIYEKIAKKIKSLEKVVEFYCAFVNYTLGRQHDGGCVPMVKYIIDKGNTTTYEWIYGEAPLSVSEPPLNISLNNDDLENKKIEDIDNIGIDFGKIDINSGINFEDIMLEVGGEIDWGDENVDEAIEDENIDYNISLEESGIVVEAAGHEGGIATGSKAYTILDNPSTRNDFINQLFELEAFLKVRLYEFKGDDSVNFLSFSQLQDSSSIVQYSTLENTQNMLDNVQVVLSEILDTKVQHLHNIKHSVRYVDVLTSSLKQKLSLVEKMVILQKNVKEKRENSGEDINSIRPYLQLLIQRTKELQTEIEQDISKKYKNRIVHLTGSINMFPLKNNKNEN
;
A
#
# COMPACT_ATOMS: atom_id res chain seq x y z
N MET A 1 -6.24 38.46 81.19
CA MET A 1 -5.03 39.27 80.94
C MET A 1 -5.37 40.67 81.35
N ASP A 2 -4.76 41.14 82.44
CA ASP A 2 -5.29 42.25 83.21
C ASP A 2 -4.88 43.60 82.60
N TYR A 3 -5.88 44.47 82.41
CA TYR A 3 -5.75 45.84 81.88
C TYR A 3 -4.71 46.69 82.62
N TRP A 4 -4.35 46.31 83.84
CA TRP A 4 -3.33 46.96 84.66
C TRP A 4 -1.92 46.85 84.06
N SER A 5 -1.54 45.71 83.49
CA SER A 5 -0.21 45.53 82.89
C SER A 5 -0.02 46.36 81.62
N ILE A 6 -1.11 46.67 80.91
CA ILE A 6 -1.10 47.49 79.69
C ILE A 6 -0.93 48.97 80.05
N CYS A 7 -1.60 49.47 81.10
CA CYS A 7 -1.44 50.85 81.57
C CYS A 7 -0.04 51.15 82.11
N LEU A 8 0.60 50.21 82.82
CA LEU A 8 1.97 50.38 83.33
C LEU A 8 3.02 50.41 82.20
N LEU A 9 2.80 49.63 81.13
CA LEU A 9 3.63 49.68 79.92
C LEU A 9 3.49 51.01 79.17
N PHE A 10 2.28 51.55 79.03
CA PHE A 10 2.06 52.85 78.37
C PHE A 10 2.66 54.03 79.16
N ILE A 11 2.60 54.00 80.50
CA ILE A 11 3.19 55.04 81.35
C ILE A 11 4.73 54.98 81.33
N SER A 12 5.31 53.76 81.26
CA SER A 12 6.75 53.55 81.10
C SER A 12 7.25 53.99 79.71
N LEU A 13 6.45 53.79 78.65
CA LEU A 13 6.84 54.16 77.29
C LEU A 13 6.80 55.68 77.05
N PHE A 14 5.87 56.38 77.72
CA PHE A 14 5.71 57.83 77.57
C PHE A 14 6.75 58.63 78.37
N GLY A 15 7.28 58.06 79.47
CA GLY A 15 8.29 58.69 80.33
C GLY A 15 9.70 58.77 79.72
N THR A 16 10.03 57.94 78.73
CA THR A 16 11.37 57.89 78.12
C THR A 16 11.54 58.75 76.86
N ILE A 17 10.50 59.44 76.41
CA ILE A 17 10.52 60.20 75.14
C ILE A 17 10.97 61.66 75.31
N LEU A 18 11.06 62.19 76.54
CA LEU A 18 11.53 63.57 76.75
C LEU A 18 12.95 63.59 77.34
N ARG A 19 13.97 63.48 76.46
CA ARG A 19 15.25 64.22 76.51
C ARG A 19 16.22 63.67 75.47
N THR A 20 16.12 64.16 74.24
CA THR A 20 17.20 64.07 73.25
C THR A 20 17.29 65.42 72.53
N GLY A 21 18.33 66.19 72.84
CA GLY A 21 18.73 67.33 72.01
C GLY A 21 19.67 66.80 70.93
N GLY A 22 19.19 66.69 69.69
CA GLY A 22 20.01 66.31 68.54
C GLY A 22 20.53 67.57 67.84
N VAL A 23 21.83 67.61 67.57
CA VAL A 23 22.48 68.68 66.76
C VAL A 23 22.55 68.27 65.27
N GLU A 24 22.32 66.98 64.99
CA GLU A 24 22.28 66.38 63.65
C GLU A 24 20.88 65.80 63.41
N LEU A 25 20.30 66.06 62.23
CA LEU A 25 18.94 65.65 61.89
C LEU A 25 18.88 65.05 60.48
N SER A 26 18.42 63.79 60.39
CA SER A 26 17.92 63.22 59.13
C SER A 26 16.40 63.33 59.10
N PHE A 27 15.87 63.99 58.07
CA PHE A 27 14.43 64.12 57.89
C PHE A 27 14.02 63.74 56.47
N GLU A 28 12.78 63.27 56.33
CA GLU A 28 12.18 62.96 55.04
C GLU A 28 11.45 64.21 54.52
N LEU A 29 11.88 64.68 53.35
CA LEU A 29 11.30 65.78 52.61
C LEU A 29 10.40 65.21 51.51
N PRO A 30 9.06 65.34 51.64
CA PRO A 30 8.13 64.83 50.65
C PRO A 30 8.33 65.45 49.26
N ASP A 31 7.73 64.84 48.24
CA ASP A 31 7.62 65.43 46.91
C ASP A 31 6.73 66.68 46.94
N ASN A 32 7.04 67.64 46.08
CA ASN A 32 6.35 68.93 46.00
C ASN A 32 6.26 69.73 47.33
N ALA A 33 7.19 69.51 48.26
CA ALA A 33 7.14 70.09 49.60
C ALA A 33 8.41 70.89 49.94
N LYS A 34 8.24 71.85 50.86
CA LYS A 34 9.32 72.66 51.43
C LYS A 34 9.26 72.60 52.95
N GLN A 35 10.39 72.34 53.58
CA GLN A 35 10.52 72.25 55.03
C GLN A 35 11.62 73.17 55.53
N CYS A 36 11.36 73.91 56.61
CA CYS A 36 12.29 74.88 57.16
C CYS A 36 12.56 74.61 58.64
N PHE A 37 13.82 74.79 59.03
CA PHE A 37 14.35 74.63 60.37
C PHE A 37 14.88 75.97 60.86
N TYR A 38 14.74 76.22 62.16
CA TYR A 38 15.11 77.48 62.79
C TYR A 38 16.11 77.22 63.90
N GLN A 39 17.16 78.03 63.95
CA GLN A 39 18.22 77.94 64.95
C GLN A 39 18.51 79.33 65.51
N ASP A 40 18.43 79.49 66.82
CA ASP A 40 18.78 80.75 67.49
C ASP A 40 20.30 80.86 67.63
N ILE A 41 20.86 81.99 67.18
CA ILE A 41 22.30 82.26 67.17
C ILE A 41 22.55 83.65 67.78
N GLU A 42 23.56 83.76 68.66
CA GLU A 42 24.00 85.03 69.24
C GLU A 42 24.88 85.84 68.29
N LYS A 43 24.82 87.17 68.39
CA LYS A 43 25.63 88.09 67.57
C LYS A 43 27.13 87.79 67.73
N ASN A 44 27.86 87.78 66.62
CA ASN A 44 29.27 87.44 66.47
C ASN A 44 29.64 85.96 66.72
N ALA A 45 28.67 85.05 66.86
CA ALA A 45 28.95 83.62 66.88
C ALA A 45 29.14 83.06 65.46
N THR A 46 30.11 82.17 65.27
CA THR A 46 30.30 81.42 64.03
C THR A 46 29.37 80.20 64.02
N ALA A 47 28.75 79.93 62.87
CA ALA A 47 27.91 78.75 62.67
C ALA A 47 28.30 78.03 61.38
N LEU A 48 28.20 76.70 61.41
CA LEU A 48 28.42 75.82 60.29
C LEU A 48 27.10 75.13 59.93
N PHE A 49 26.71 75.25 58.68
CA PHE A 49 25.52 74.61 58.14
C PHE A 49 25.93 73.64 57.02
N GLU A 50 25.66 72.35 57.22
CA GLU A 50 26.01 71.29 56.29
C GLU A 50 24.78 70.41 56.01
N PHE A 51 24.64 69.95 54.77
CA PHE A 51 23.59 69.02 54.41
C PHE A 51 24.03 68.03 53.34
N GLN A 52 23.42 66.84 53.36
CA GLN A 52 23.61 65.77 52.39
C GLN A 52 22.30 65.06 52.08
N VAL A 53 21.99 64.85 50.80
CA VAL A 53 20.86 64.00 50.40
C VAL A 53 21.28 62.53 50.46
N VAL A 54 20.65 61.75 51.33
CA VAL A 54 20.98 60.34 51.60
C VAL A 54 20.30 59.40 50.61
N THR A 55 19.03 59.66 50.27
CA THR A 55 18.25 58.84 49.33
C THR A 55 17.13 59.64 48.68
N GLY A 56 16.77 59.32 47.43
CA GLY A 56 15.64 59.92 46.70
C GLY A 56 16.05 60.59 45.38
N GLY A 57 15.38 60.24 44.28
CA GLY A 57 15.56 60.87 42.97
C GLY A 57 17.03 60.90 42.47
N GLN A 58 17.47 62.07 42.00
CA GLN A 58 18.86 62.35 41.59
C GLN A 58 19.75 62.82 42.75
N TYR A 59 19.30 62.63 44.00
CA TYR A 59 19.99 63.05 45.22
C TYR A 59 20.21 64.57 45.33
N ASP A 60 19.36 65.41 44.75
CA ASP A 60 19.50 66.88 44.72
C ASP A 60 18.47 67.61 45.61
N VAL A 61 18.72 68.82 46.12
CA VAL A 61 17.70 69.61 46.86
C VAL A 61 17.99 71.11 46.74
N ASP A 62 16.95 71.96 46.83
CA ASP A 62 17.12 73.42 46.86
C ASP A 62 17.19 73.89 48.32
N VAL A 63 18.22 74.67 48.68
CA VAL A 63 18.47 75.10 50.07
C VAL A 63 18.62 76.62 50.16
N ILE A 64 17.94 77.24 51.13
CA ILE A 64 17.98 78.68 51.38
C ILE A 64 18.16 78.94 52.89
N LEU A 65 19.15 79.73 53.25
CA LEU A 65 19.44 80.16 54.61
C LEU A 65 19.21 81.67 54.76
N GLU A 66 18.29 82.04 55.65
CA GLU A 66 17.82 83.41 55.91
C GLU A 66 18.23 83.86 57.32
N ALA A 67 18.72 85.10 57.44
CA ALA A 67 19.01 85.77 58.71
C ALA A 67 17.72 86.28 59.40
N PRO A 68 17.76 86.65 60.69
CA PRO A 68 16.60 87.16 61.43
C PRO A 68 15.93 88.41 60.82
N ASN A 69 16.70 89.22 60.08
CA ASN A 69 16.20 90.38 59.31
C ASN A 69 15.58 90.00 57.95
N LYS A 70 15.47 88.71 57.63
CA LYS A 70 15.04 88.13 56.34
C LYS A 70 16.01 88.34 55.18
N GLU A 71 17.26 88.70 55.45
CA GLU A 71 18.31 88.72 54.44
C GLU A 71 18.77 87.29 54.12
N ILE A 72 18.89 86.95 52.84
CA ILE A 72 19.36 85.62 52.43
C ILE A 72 20.88 85.60 52.50
N ILE A 73 21.42 84.75 53.38
CA ILE A 73 22.86 84.61 53.62
C ILE A 73 23.46 83.62 52.62
N TYR A 74 22.72 82.55 52.34
CA TYR A 74 23.19 81.46 51.51
C TYR A 74 22.02 80.81 50.76
N LYS A 75 22.23 80.49 49.48
CA LYS A 75 21.21 79.90 48.61
C LYS A 75 21.87 78.98 47.58
N GLN A 76 21.40 77.75 47.50
CA GLN A 76 21.76 76.79 46.46
C GLN A 76 20.54 76.10 45.86
N ILE A 77 20.66 75.71 44.60
CA ILE A 77 19.60 75.08 43.81
C ILE A 77 20.14 73.76 43.27
N LYS A 78 19.38 72.67 43.45
CA LYS A 78 19.66 71.30 43.00
C LYS A 78 21.06 70.78 43.38
N THR A 79 21.45 70.95 44.63
CA THR A 79 22.74 70.46 45.14
C THR A 79 22.56 69.18 45.95
N GLN A 80 23.53 68.27 45.86
CA GLN A 80 23.48 66.98 46.56
C GLN A 80 24.09 67.05 47.97
N PHE A 81 25.14 67.85 48.09
CA PHE A 81 25.90 68.08 49.31
C PHE A 81 26.53 69.47 49.23
N ASP A 82 26.47 70.24 50.30
CA ASP A 82 27.27 71.46 50.47
C ASP A 82 27.41 71.82 51.96
N SER A 83 28.42 72.63 52.27
CA SER A 83 28.72 73.10 53.63
C SER A 83 29.06 74.59 53.61
N HIS A 84 28.40 75.37 54.45
CA HIS A 84 28.55 76.82 54.52
C HIS A 84 28.79 77.29 55.95
N GLN A 85 29.94 77.93 56.17
CA GLN A 85 30.30 78.56 57.44
C GLN A 85 30.07 80.08 57.37
N PHE A 86 29.36 80.64 58.34
CA PHE A 86 29.05 82.06 58.41
C PHE A 86 29.11 82.59 59.85
N THR A 87 29.31 83.90 60.01
CA THR A 87 29.30 84.58 61.32
C THR A 87 28.01 85.39 61.47
N ALA A 88 27.31 85.24 62.59
CA ALA A 88 26.03 85.89 62.83
C ALA A 88 26.17 87.40 63.05
N SER A 89 25.61 88.21 62.14
CA SER A 89 25.63 89.68 62.22
C SER A 89 24.70 90.25 63.32
N MET A 90 23.68 89.51 63.72
CA MET A 90 22.71 89.89 64.76
C MET A 90 22.20 88.67 65.53
N THR A 91 21.80 88.89 66.78
CA THR A 91 21.21 87.85 67.62
C THR A 91 19.79 87.55 67.15
N GLY A 92 19.46 86.29 66.87
CA GLY A 92 18.09 85.85 66.57
C GLY A 92 18.00 84.49 65.86
N ALA A 93 16.80 84.13 65.43
CA ALA A 93 16.50 82.88 64.75
C ALA A 93 16.90 82.91 63.26
N TYR A 94 17.93 82.15 62.90
CA TYR A 94 18.33 81.87 61.53
C TYR A 94 17.50 80.71 60.98
N LYS A 95 17.08 80.82 59.72
CA LYS A 95 16.12 79.89 59.11
C LYS A 95 16.72 79.20 57.89
N ALA A 96 16.86 77.88 57.95
CA ALA A 96 17.32 77.03 56.85
C ALA A 96 16.13 76.28 56.23
N CYS A 97 15.87 76.48 54.94
CA CYS A 97 14.78 75.85 54.22
C CYS A 97 15.28 74.92 53.11
N PHE A 98 14.69 73.74 53.04
CA PHE A 98 14.91 72.74 51.99
C PHE A 98 13.64 72.61 51.15
N SER A 99 13.74 72.73 49.84
CA SER A 99 12.63 72.57 48.90
C SER A 99 12.89 71.41 47.95
N ASN A 100 11.90 70.52 47.84
CA ASN A 100 11.81 69.46 46.85
C ASN A 100 10.59 69.68 45.93
N GLU A 101 10.21 70.95 45.72
CA GLU A 101 9.08 71.33 44.87
C GLU A 101 9.23 70.87 43.41
N PHE A 102 10.46 70.64 42.96
CA PHE A 102 10.76 70.21 41.59
C PHE A 102 10.63 68.70 41.34
N SER A 103 10.57 67.86 42.39
CA SER A 103 10.35 66.42 42.24
C SER A 103 8.86 66.11 42.38
N THR A 104 8.27 65.50 41.35
CA THR A 104 6.83 65.16 41.31
C THR A 104 6.49 63.76 41.81
N PHE A 105 7.51 62.91 42.06
CA PHE A 105 7.28 61.50 42.35
C PHE A 105 8.23 60.89 43.39
N SER A 106 9.31 61.60 43.77
CA SER A 106 10.30 61.06 44.72
C SER A 106 10.46 61.95 45.94
N HIS A 107 10.16 61.40 47.11
CA HIS A 107 10.55 61.96 48.41
C HIS A 107 12.06 61.81 48.60
N LYS A 108 12.65 62.71 49.38
CA LYS A 108 14.10 62.76 49.63
C LYS A 108 14.38 62.66 51.11
N LEU A 109 15.33 61.81 51.50
CA LEU A 109 15.85 61.79 52.86
C LEU A 109 17.08 62.70 52.91
N VAL A 110 16.98 63.80 53.64
CA VAL A 110 18.06 64.80 53.76
C VAL A 110 18.63 64.73 55.17
N TYR A 111 19.94 64.55 55.24
CA TYR A 111 20.74 64.73 56.45
C TYR A 111 21.16 66.20 56.51
N MET A 112 20.95 66.84 57.66
CA MET A 112 21.36 68.22 57.94
C MET A 112 22.07 68.28 59.28
N ASP A 113 23.14 69.04 59.34
CA ASP A 113 23.88 69.39 60.54
C ASP A 113 23.99 70.91 60.63
N PHE A 114 23.45 71.51 61.70
CA PHE A 114 23.47 72.96 61.89
C PHE A 114 24.09 73.27 63.26
N ARG A 115 25.40 73.51 63.24
CA ARG A 115 26.21 73.73 64.44
C ARG A 115 26.42 75.22 64.69
N VAL A 116 26.19 75.64 65.93
CA VAL A 116 26.38 77.02 66.39
C VAL A 116 27.47 77.07 67.44
N GLY A 117 28.45 77.94 67.24
CA GLY A 117 29.64 78.05 68.06
C GLY A 117 30.89 77.61 67.30
N ASP A 118 32.04 78.09 67.77
CA ASP A 118 33.33 77.61 67.28
C ASP A 118 33.37 76.08 67.49
N GLN A 119 33.53 75.30 66.41
CA GLN A 119 34.52 74.23 66.54
C GLN A 119 35.73 74.95 67.09
N SER A 120 36.25 74.50 68.22
CA SER A 120 37.53 74.96 68.72
C SER A 120 38.61 74.61 67.68
N SER A 121 38.68 75.41 66.60
CA SER A 121 39.94 75.91 66.13
C SER A 121 40.52 76.56 67.36
N LEU A 122 41.48 75.89 67.99
CA LEU A 122 42.17 76.47 69.12
C LEU A 122 42.65 77.83 68.63
N GLY A 123 42.04 78.89 69.16
CA GLY A 123 42.27 80.25 68.73
C GLY A 123 43.76 80.53 68.66
N GLU A 124 44.21 80.78 67.44
CA GLU A 124 45.03 81.92 67.05
C GLU A 124 45.86 82.54 68.19
N HIS A 125 46.93 81.86 68.60
CA HIS A 125 48.12 82.54 69.08
C HIS A 125 49.17 82.51 67.99
N VAL A 126 49.47 83.71 67.46
CA VAL A 126 50.63 84.02 66.64
C VAL A 126 51.89 83.72 67.45
N THR A 127 52.34 82.46 67.43
CA THR A 127 53.70 82.02 67.79
C THR A 127 53.94 80.65 67.17
N VAL A 128 55.16 80.40 66.70
CA VAL A 128 55.61 79.14 66.06
C VAL A 128 55.07 77.92 66.82
N MET A 129 54.22 77.09 66.18
CA MET A 129 53.73 75.85 66.77
C MET A 129 54.90 74.95 67.18
N THR A 130 54.83 74.39 68.38
CA THR A 130 55.74 73.32 68.79
C THR A 130 55.40 72.02 68.04
N GLN A 131 56.39 71.18 67.76
CA GLN A 131 56.20 69.93 67.00
C GLN A 131 55.11 69.02 67.63
N MET A 132 54.97 69.07 68.96
CA MET A 132 53.99 68.31 69.73
C MET A 132 52.54 68.73 69.47
N GLU A 133 52.26 70.03 69.36
CA GLU A 133 50.89 70.55 69.14
C GLU A 133 50.40 70.26 67.72
N SER A 134 51.29 70.38 66.72
CA SER A 134 50.99 69.99 65.33
C SER A 134 50.71 68.48 65.21
N SER A 135 51.50 67.64 65.90
CA SER A 135 51.23 66.21 65.97
C SER A 135 49.90 65.89 66.66
N ALA A 136 49.57 66.55 67.77
CA ALA A 136 48.31 66.34 68.48
C ALA A 136 47.08 66.73 67.65
N GLN A 137 47.14 67.88 66.95
CA GLN A 137 46.06 68.30 66.04
C GLN A 137 45.92 67.34 64.84
N THR A 138 47.03 66.87 64.29
CA THR A 138 47.02 65.88 63.20
C THR A 138 46.40 64.56 63.66
N VAL A 139 46.75 64.09 64.87
CA VAL A 139 46.16 62.89 65.46
C VAL A 139 44.66 63.07 65.71
N HIS A 140 44.22 64.22 66.22
CA HIS A 140 42.80 64.48 66.45
C HIS A 140 42.00 64.50 65.13
N LYS A 141 42.54 65.14 64.08
CA LYS A 141 41.91 65.15 62.75
C LYS A 141 41.84 63.75 62.14
N ASN A 142 42.91 62.96 62.28
CA ASN A 142 42.92 61.57 61.83
C ASN A 142 41.94 60.70 62.63
N LEU A 143 41.81 60.91 63.95
CA LEU A 143 40.84 60.19 64.78
C LEU A 143 39.39 60.50 64.40
N ASN A 144 39.06 61.77 64.14
CA ASN A 144 37.72 62.14 63.67
C ASN A 144 37.45 61.55 62.29
N SER A 145 38.42 61.56 61.38
CA SER A 145 38.29 60.91 60.08
C SER A 145 38.09 59.39 60.23
N ILE A 146 38.81 58.72 61.14
CA ILE A 146 38.62 57.30 61.42
C ILE A 146 37.23 57.02 62.01
N LEU A 147 36.72 57.88 62.90
CA LEU A 147 35.36 57.77 63.43
C LEU A 147 34.33 57.87 62.31
N ASP A 148 34.46 58.84 61.40
CA ASP A 148 33.58 58.97 60.23
C ASP A 148 33.66 57.75 59.30
N TYR A 149 34.86 57.22 59.06
CA TYR A 149 34.99 55.98 58.29
C TYR A 149 34.32 54.80 58.98
N GLN A 150 34.43 54.69 60.31
CA GLN A 150 33.78 53.62 61.07
C GLN A 150 32.25 53.76 61.08
N THR A 151 31.70 54.97 61.23
CA THR A 151 30.25 55.20 61.18
C THR A 151 29.71 54.92 59.79
N HIS A 152 30.40 55.37 58.73
CA HIS A 152 30.04 55.07 57.35
C HIS A 152 30.08 53.56 57.06
N HIS A 153 31.11 52.85 57.54
CA HIS A 153 31.20 51.40 57.38
C HIS A 153 30.08 50.66 58.11
N ARG A 154 29.79 51.03 59.36
CA ARG A 154 28.69 50.44 60.13
C ARG A 154 27.33 50.68 59.47
N LEU A 155 27.11 51.86 58.89
CA LEU A 155 25.88 52.18 58.19
C LEU A 155 25.72 51.33 56.91
N ARG A 156 26.81 51.15 56.14
CA ARG A 156 26.81 50.24 54.98
C ARG A 156 26.57 48.79 55.36
N GLU A 157 27.17 48.30 56.43
CA GLU A 157 26.91 46.95 56.94
C GLU A 157 25.46 46.77 57.37
N ALA A 158 24.88 47.75 58.08
CA ALA A 158 23.49 47.71 58.50
C ALA A 158 22.54 47.71 57.28
N GLN A 159 22.80 48.55 56.27
CA GLN A 159 22.05 48.54 55.02
C GLN A 159 22.19 47.22 54.26
N GLY A 160 23.41 46.67 54.20
CA GLY A 160 23.69 45.37 53.59
C GLY A 160 22.93 44.23 54.26
N ARG A 161 22.93 44.18 55.59
CA ARG A 161 22.16 43.20 56.37
C ARG A 161 20.65 43.33 56.13
N LYS A 162 20.11 44.56 56.17
CA LYS A 162 18.68 44.79 55.93
C LYS A 162 18.24 44.36 54.52
N ARG A 163 19.07 44.62 53.50
CA ARG A 163 18.79 44.16 52.12
C ARG A 163 18.85 42.64 52.03
N ALA A 164 19.80 41.99 52.69
CA ALA A 164 19.92 40.53 52.69
C ALA A 164 18.72 39.87 53.39
N GLU A 165 18.25 40.41 54.51
CA GLU A 165 17.07 39.90 55.22
C GLU A 165 15.77 40.08 54.41
N ASP A 166 15.58 41.23 53.75
CA ASP A 166 14.42 41.45 52.87
C ASP A 166 14.43 40.49 51.68
N LEU A 167 15.60 40.30 51.05
CA LEU A 167 15.75 39.36 49.94
C LEU A 167 15.47 37.92 50.40
N ASN A 168 16.05 37.50 51.54
CA ASN A 168 15.84 36.17 52.09
C ASN A 168 14.35 35.92 52.42
N THR A 169 13.66 36.91 52.98
CA THR A 169 12.23 36.81 53.30
C THR A 169 11.39 36.65 52.03
N ARG A 170 11.66 37.45 51.00
CA ARG A 170 10.94 37.35 49.71
C ARG A 170 11.19 36.02 49.01
N VAL A 171 12.44 35.54 49.00
CA VAL A 171 12.80 34.25 48.42
C VAL A 171 12.15 33.10 49.19
N LEU A 172 12.17 33.13 50.53
CA LEU A 172 11.52 32.13 51.35
C LEU A 172 10.00 32.08 51.08
N LEU A 173 9.34 33.24 51.02
CA LEU A 173 7.90 33.33 50.74
C LEU A 173 7.57 32.78 49.35
N TRP A 174 8.41 33.08 48.35
CA TRP A 174 8.27 32.52 47.01
C TRP A 174 8.42 31.00 46.99
N SER A 175 9.46 30.46 47.62
CA SER A 175 9.69 29.00 47.72
C SER A 175 8.56 28.26 48.45
N VAL A 176 7.99 28.87 49.50
CA VAL A 176 6.82 28.31 50.21
C VAL A 176 5.61 28.27 49.29
N MET A 177 5.34 29.35 48.54
CA MET A 177 4.24 29.39 47.57
C MET A 177 4.40 28.35 46.45
N GLU A 178 5.61 28.18 45.91
CA GLU A 178 5.90 27.13 44.93
C GLU A 178 5.63 25.73 45.51
N THR A 179 6.09 25.47 46.74
CA THR A 179 5.88 24.18 47.41
C THR A 179 4.40 23.88 47.63
N ILE A 180 3.62 24.88 48.08
CA ILE A 180 2.16 24.74 48.25
C ILE A 180 1.50 24.47 46.90
N THR A 181 1.92 25.17 45.85
CA THR A 181 1.35 25.00 44.49
C THR A 181 1.59 23.58 43.97
N ILE A 182 2.80 23.03 44.15
CA ILE A 182 3.12 21.65 43.78
C ILE A 182 2.23 20.66 44.55
N LEU A 183 2.08 20.83 45.87
CA LEU A 183 1.22 19.95 46.68
C LEU A 183 -0.24 19.99 46.24
N VAL A 184 -0.77 21.18 45.92
CA VAL A 184 -2.15 21.33 45.42
C VAL A 184 -2.31 20.63 44.07
N ILE A 185 -1.35 20.78 43.16
CA ILE A 185 -1.37 20.09 41.86
C ILE A 185 -1.31 18.57 42.05
N SER A 186 -0.44 18.06 42.93
CA SER A 186 -0.32 16.63 43.19
C SER A 186 -1.61 16.01 43.75
N VAL A 187 -2.28 16.68 44.70
CA VAL A 187 -3.55 16.18 45.27
C VAL A 187 -4.71 16.33 44.28
N GLY A 188 -4.74 17.40 43.49
CA GLY A 188 -5.75 17.60 42.44
C GLY A 188 -5.65 16.57 41.32
N GLN A 189 -4.43 16.26 40.87
CA GLN A 189 -4.21 15.30 39.79
C GLN A 189 -4.65 13.88 40.14
N GLU A 190 -4.53 13.45 41.40
CA GLU A 190 -4.95 12.09 41.76
C GLU A 190 -6.41 11.81 41.41
N GLN A 191 -7.31 12.79 41.53
CA GLN A 191 -8.76 12.59 41.32
C GLN A 191 -9.13 12.35 39.85
N ASP A 192 -8.39 12.93 38.92
CA ASP A 192 -8.71 12.96 37.48
C ASP A 192 -7.94 11.93 36.63
N ILE A 193 -7.06 11.13 37.23
CA ILE A 193 -6.34 10.08 36.49
C ILE A 193 -7.33 8.98 36.06
N PRO A 194 -7.48 8.75 34.73
CA PRO A 194 -8.34 7.68 34.23
C PRO A 194 -7.80 6.31 34.64
N ILE A 195 -8.72 5.37 34.90
CA ILE A 195 -8.36 4.00 35.25
C ILE A 195 -8.27 3.20 33.94
N ASP A 196 -7.05 2.99 33.47
CA ASP A 196 -6.80 2.13 32.32
C ASP A 196 -6.62 0.67 32.77
N ILE A 197 -7.45 -0.23 32.24
CA ILE A 197 -7.41 -1.66 32.56
C ILE A 197 -7.24 -2.43 31.26
N ASN A 198 -6.27 -3.35 31.21
CA ASN A 198 -6.13 -4.21 30.04
C ASN A 198 -7.31 -5.20 29.95
N SER A 199 -8.06 -5.19 28.85
CA SER A 199 -9.25 -6.04 28.66
C SER A 199 -8.95 -7.53 28.80
N GLY A 200 -7.75 -7.99 28.41
CA GLY A 200 -7.31 -9.38 28.54
C GLY A 200 -7.04 -9.82 29.98
N LYS A 201 -6.74 -8.87 30.88
CA LYS A 201 -6.47 -9.12 32.32
C LYS A 201 -7.60 -8.60 33.22
N LEU A 202 -8.73 -8.23 32.64
CA LEU A 202 -9.85 -7.63 33.37
C LEU A 202 -10.33 -8.52 34.52
N LEU A 203 -10.48 -9.83 34.29
CA LEU A 203 -10.92 -10.77 35.31
C LEU A 203 -9.92 -10.87 36.48
N GLU A 204 -8.62 -10.96 36.18
CA GLU A 204 -7.56 -10.98 37.20
C GLU A 204 -7.54 -9.68 38.01
N TRP A 205 -7.73 -8.54 37.35
CA TRP A 205 -7.80 -7.22 38.00
C TRP A 205 -8.98 -7.13 38.97
N LEU A 206 -10.16 -7.63 38.57
CA LEU A 206 -11.37 -7.67 39.40
C LEU A 206 -11.18 -8.55 40.65
N ILE A 207 -10.57 -9.72 40.49
CA ILE A 207 -10.28 -10.65 41.58
C ILE A 207 -9.24 -10.06 42.55
N ASN A 208 -8.15 -9.48 42.03
CA ASN A 208 -7.07 -8.92 42.85
C ASN A 208 -7.55 -7.76 43.74
N ARG A 209 -8.51 -6.98 43.26
CA ARG A 209 -9.12 -5.87 44.02
C ARG A 209 -10.32 -6.30 44.88
N ARG A 210 -10.62 -7.61 44.95
CA ARG A 210 -11.73 -8.20 45.70
C ARG A 210 -13.11 -7.70 45.26
N HIS A 211 -13.26 -7.28 44.01
CA HIS A 211 -14.58 -6.96 43.44
C HIS A 211 -15.37 -8.23 43.14
N CYS A 212 -14.68 -9.33 42.81
CA CYS A 212 -15.25 -10.65 42.55
C CYS A 212 -14.56 -11.74 43.38
N THR A 213 -15.28 -12.81 43.68
CA THR A 213 -14.73 -14.01 44.34
C THR A 213 -13.99 -14.89 43.34
N LYS A 214 -13.04 -15.71 43.84
CA LYS A 214 -12.29 -16.67 42.99
C LYS A 214 -13.17 -17.84 42.52
N ASP A 215 -14.17 -18.22 43.31
CA ASP A 215 -15.03 -19.38 43.07
C ASP A 215 -16.29 -19.06 42.25
N TRP A 216 -16.28 -17.94 41.52
CA TRP A 216 -17.44 -17.47 40.73
C TRP A 216 -17.90 -18.49 39.67
N HIS A 217 -16.97 -19.29 39.13
CA HIS A 217 -17.27 -20.35 38.15
C HIS A 217 -18.21 -21.44 38.71
N VAL A 218 -18.13 -21.76 39.99
CA VAL A 218 -19.02 -22.74 40.62
C VAL A 218 -20.39 -22.10 40.88
N MET A 219 -20.40 -20.83 41.26
CA MET A 219 -21.62 -20.08 41.58
C MET A 219 -22.44 -19.69 40.35
N VAL A 220 -21.84 -19.57 39.16
CA VAL A 220 -22.55 -19.22 37.92
C VAL A 220 -23.33 -20.40 37.32
N LEU A 221 -22.93 -21.65 37.58
CA LEU A 221 -23.60 -22.86 37.08
C LEU A 221 -25.08 -22.94 37.51
N PRO A 222 -25.44 -22.84 38.81
CA PRO A 222 -26.84 -22.89 39.23
C PRO A 222 -27.65 -21.69 38.73
N ILE A 223 -26.99 -20.54 38.50
CA ILE A 223 -27.65 -19.36 37.92
C ILE A 223 -28.02 -19.64 36.46
N ARG A 224 -27.11 -20.26 35.68
CA ARG A 224 -27.38 -20.67 34.29
C ARG A 224 -28.49 -21.70 34.17
N GLU A 225 -28.55 -22.66 35.09
CA GLU A 225 -29.64 -23.64 35.14
C GLU A 225 -31.00 -22.94 35.36
N LYS A 226 -31.06 -21.98 36.30
CA LYS A 226 -32.25 -21.17 36.53
C LYS A 226 -32.63 -20.30 35.33
N ILE A 227 -31.65 -19.72 34.62
CA ILE A 227 -31.88 -18.98 33.38
C ILE A 227 -32.50 -19.89 32.32
N ASN A 228 -31.94 -21.08 32.10
CA ASN A 228 -32.48 -22.02 31.12
C ASN A 228 -33.93 -22.43 31.42
N ASN A 229 -34.25 -22.66 32.69
CA ASN A 229 -35.63 -22.94 33.13
C ASN A 229 -36.55 -21.73 32.92
N ALA A 230 -36.07 -20.51 33.19
CA ALA A 230 -36.84 -19.28 33.02
C ALA A 230 -37.07 -18.89 31.54
N ILE A 231 -36.17 -19.26 30.62
CA ILE A 231 -36.34 -19.02 29.18
C ILE A 231 -37.50 -19.85 28.59
N GLN A 232 -37.77 -21.04 29.13
CA GLN A 232 -38.84 -21.91 28.61
C GLN A 232 -40.25 -21.33 28.82
N ASP A 233 -40.43 -20.40 29.77
CA ASP A 233 -41.73 -19.81 30.12
C ASP A 233 -41.91 -18.39 29.54
N MET A 234 -41.25 -18.09 28.41
CA MET A 234 -41.13 -16.72 27.86
C MET A 234 -42.18 -16.40 26.76
N PRO A 235 -42.78 -15.19 26.75
CA PRO A 235 -43.66 -14.74 25.67
C PRO A 235 -42.88 -14.33 24.41
N ILE A 236 -43.53 -14.45 23.25
CA ILE A 236 -42.97 -14.09 21.94
C ILE A 236 -42.96 -12.55 21.81
N HIS A 237 -41.83 -11.92 22.12
CA HIS A 237 -41.62 -10.48 21.91
C HIS A 237 -40.38 -10.27 21.05
N GLU A 238 -40.48 -9.49 19.96
CA GLU A 238 -39.40 -9.30 18.98
C GLU A 238 -38.10 -8.80 19.60
N GLY A 239 -38.19 -7.92 20.61
CA GLY A 239 -37.02 -7.42 21.34
C GLY A 239 -36.28 -8.51 22.11
N ILE A 240 -37.00 -9.52 22.62
CA ILE A 240 -36.41 -10.63 23.37
C ILE A 240 -35.88 -11.70 22.40
N ALA A 241 -36.58 -11.95 21.29
CA ALA A 241 -36.09 -12.82 20.21
C ALA A 241 -34.76 -12.32 19.62
N LYS A 242 -34.60 -11.01 19.42
CA LYS A 242 -33.36 -10.38 18.94
C LYS A 242 -32.20 -10.46 19.95
N LEU A 243 -32.51 -10.51 21.25
CA LEU A 243 -31.53 -10.71 22.32
C LEU A 243 -31.13 -12.19 22.46
N LEU A 244 -32.06 -13.11 22.14
CA LEU A 244 -31.85 -14.57 22.17
C LEU A 244 -31.14 -15.11 20.91
N SER A 245 -31.27 -14.45 19.76
CA SER A 245 -30.89 -14.98 18.43
C SER A 245 -29.38 -15.06 18.14
N GLY A 246 -28.51 -15.22 19.14
CA GLY A 246 -27.11 -15.53 18.84
C GLY A 246 -26.10 -15.43 19.97
N SER A 247 -26.47 -15.42 21.24
CA SER A 247 -25.47 -15.31 22.31
C SER A 247 -25.95 -15.83 23.67
N TYR A 248 -24.96 -16.21 24.48
CA TYR A 248 -25.10 -16.49 25.92
C TYR A 248 -25.83 -15.32 26.61
N ILE A 249 -26.92 -15.62 27.32
CA ILE A 249 -27.64 -14.62 28.13
C ILE A 249 -26.70 -14.20 29.26
N ASN A 250 -26.45 -12.89 29.35
CA ASN A 250 -25.63 -12.30 30.40
C ASN A 250 -26.54 -11.50 31.33
N TYR A 251 -25.98 -11.05 32.45
CA TYR A 251 -26.71 -10.24 33.44
C TYR A 251 -27.37 -8.98 32.86
N PHE A 252 -26.71 -8.27 31.93
CA PHE A 252 -27.29 -7.08 31.29
C PHE A 252 -28.48 -7.41 30.40
N HIS A 253 -28.47 -8.58 29.74
CA HIS A 253 -29.64 -9.13 29.05
C HIS A 253 -30.74 -9.47 30.04
N CYS A 254 -30.44 -10.08 31.20
CA CYS A 254 -31.42 -10.33 32.25
C CYS A 254 -32.05 -9.02 32.78
N LEU A 255 -31.27 -7.96 32.93
CA LEU A 255 -31.78 -6.63 33.32
C LEU A 255 -32.74 -6.07 32.27
N LYS A 256 -32.36 -6.10 30.99
CA LYS A 256 -33.20 -5.65 29.87
C LYS A 256 -34.48 -6.48 29.75
N ILE A 257 -34.40 -7.80 29.96
CA ILE A 257 -35.56 -8.70 29.99
C ILE A 257 -36.50 -8.31 31.14
N VAL A 258 -35.97 -8.06 32.33
CA VAL A 258 -36.78 -7.62 33.47
C VAL A 258 -37.40 -6.25 33.24
N GLU A 259 -36.72 -5.32 32.55
CA GLU A 259 -37.28 -4.02 32.16
C GLU A 259 -38.44 -4.17 31.18
N ILE A 260 -38.27 -4.98 30.13
CA ILE A 260 -39.34 -5.30 29.16
C ILE A 260 -40.52 -6.00 29.86
N LEU A 261 -40.25 -6.90 30.81
CA LEU A 261 -41.30 -7.55 31.62
C LEU A 261 -42.02 -6.56 32.54
N LYS A 262 -41.36 -5.53 33.05
CA LYS A 262 -42.02 -4.45 33.82
C LYS A 262 -42.97 -3.63 32.97
N GLU A 263 -42.61 -3.37 31.71
CA GLU A 263 -43.44 -2.64 30.76
C GLU A 263 -44.66 -3.47 30.31
N THR A 264 -44.47 -4.77 30.09
CA THR A 264 -45.51 -5.68 29.59
C THR A 264 -46.45 -6.23 30.66
N GLU A 265 -46.00 -6.38 31.92
CA GLU A 265 -46.81 -6.92 33.03
C GLU A 265 -47.24 -5.86 34.07
N ALA A 266 -47.20 -4.57 33.70
CA ALA A 266 -47.48 -3.42 34.57
C ALA A 266 -48.84 -3.51 35.32
N ASP A 267 -49.82 -4.23 34.76
CA ASP A 267 -51.19 -4.36 35.25
C ASP A 267 -51.40 -5.46 36.32
N THR A 268 -50.38 -6.25 36.66
CA THR A 268 -50.50 -7.39 37.61
C THR A 268 -49.97 -7.08 39.02
N LYS A 269 -49.81 -5.79 39.37
CA LYS A 269 -49.30 -5.37 40.68
C LYS A 269 -50.37 -5.59 41.75
N ASN A 270 -50.05 -6.40 42.76
CA ASN A 270 -50.88 -6.48 43.97
C ASN A 270 -50.75 -5.19 44.81
N VAL A 271 -51.75 -4.91 45.65
CA VAL A 271 -51.92 -3.71 46.50
C VAL A 271 -50.70 -3.33 47.37
N PHE A 272 -49.72 -4.23 47.52
CA PHE A 272 -48.45 -4.02 48.24
C PHE A 272 -47.23 -3.76 47.33
N GLY A 273 -47.42 -3.48 46.03
CA GLY A 273 -46.34 -3.16 45.10
C GLY A 273 -45.43 -4.35 44.72
N ARG A 274 -45.83 -5.59 45.05
CA ARG A 274 -45.14 -6.82 44.61
C ARG A 274 -45.81 -7.37 43.35
N TYR A 275 -45.01 -7.68 42.33
CA TYR A 275 -45.46 -8.31 41.09
C TYR A 275 -45.94 -9.75 41.37
N GLY A 276 -47.09 -10.14 40.79
CA GLY A 276 -47.75 -11.41 41.08
C GLY A 276 -47.22 -12.62 40.31
N SER A 277 -46.68 -12.41 39.11
CA SER A 277 -46.26 -13.47 38.18
C SER A 277 -45.05 -14.27 38.69
N GLN A 278 -45.08 -15.59 38.49
CA GLN A 278 -43.97 -16.50 38.84
C GLN A 278 -42.71 -16.16 38.04
N ARG A 279 -42.88 -15.83 36.75
CA ARG A 279 -41.83 -15.41 35.81
C ARG A 279 -41.01 -14.22 36.32
N MET A 280 -41.68 -13.16 36.75
CA MET A 280 -41.02 -11.97 37.27
C MET A 280 -40.24 -12.27 38.55
N LYS A 281 -40.76 -13.15 39.42
CA LYS A 281 -40.05 -13.59 40.63
C LYS A 281 -38.81 -14.40 40.29
N ASP A 282 -38.89 -15.28 39.28
CA ASP A 282 -37.77 -16.11 38.85
C ASP A 282 -36.64 -15.25 38.26
N TRP A 283 -36.97 -14.28 37.41
CA TRP A 283 -35.98 -13.32 36.88
C TRP A 283 -35.42 -12.37 37.95
N GLN A 284 -36.23 -11.94 38.92
CA GLN A 284 -35.75 -11.16 40.07
C GLN A 284 -34.80 -11.94 40.97
N GLU A 285 -35.07 -13.24 41.21
CA GLU A 285 -34.16 -14.08 41.99
C GLU A 285 -32.86 -14.35 41.21
N ILE A 286 -32.92 -14.52 39.88
CA ILE A 286 -31.72 -14.60 39.03
C ILE A 286 -30.86 -13.33 39.16
N LEU A 287 -31.46 -12.14 39.10
CA LEU A 287 -30.74 -10.88 39.30
C LEU A 287 -30.11 -10.80 40.70
N ARG A 288 -30.86 -11.18 41.75
CA ARG A 288 -30.36 -11.17 43.12
C ARG A 288 -29.16 -12.11 43.30
N LEU A 289 -29.18 -13.28 42.65
CA LEU A 289 -28.08 -14.23 42.67
C LEU A 289 -26.86 -13.73 41.89
N TYR A 290 -27.05 -12.99 40.81
CA TYR A 290 -25.97 -12.35 40.07
C TYR A 290 -25.32 -11.19 40.83
N GLU A 291 -26.13 -10.35 41.48
CA GLU A 291 -25.67 -9.20 42.29
C GLU A 291 -24.93 -9.66 43.54
N LYS A 292 -25.31 -10.81 44.11
CA LYS A 292 -24.59 -11.43 45.21
C LYS A 292 -23.14 -11.71 44.78
N ASP A 293 -22.20 -11.15 45.54
CA ASP A 293 -20.75 -11.27 45.31
C ASP A 293 -20.25 -10.73 43.94
N ASN A 294 -21.07 -9.92 43.24
CA ASN A 294 -20.80 -9.37 41.90
C ASN A 294 -20.38 -10.45 40.87
N ILE A 295 -21.05 -11.60 40.86
CA ILE A 295 -20.74 -12.72 39.95
C ILE A 295 -20.93 -12.31 38.49
N TYR A 296 -21.90 -11.44 38.21
CA TYR A 296 -22.17 -10.95 36.86
C TYR A 296 -20.95 -10.30 36.20
N LEU A 297 -20.16 -9.56 36.98
CA LEU A 297 -19.02 -8.81 36.46
C LEU A 297 -17.88 -9.74 36.04
N ALA A 298 -17.70 -10.86 36.75
CA ALA A 298 -16.74 -11.90 36.39
C ALA A 298 -17.14 -12.66 35.11
N GLU A 299 -18.42 -13.02 34.98
CA GLU A 299 -18.93 -13.71 33.79
C GLU A 299 -18.82 -12.81 32.55
N VAL A 300 -19.27 -11.56 32.67
CA VAL A 300 -19.21 -10.59 31.57
C VAL A 300 -17.75 -10.27 31.18
N ALA A 301 -16.83 -10.15 32.15
CA ALA A 301 -15.41 -10.00 31.87
C ALA A 301 -14.84 -11.21 31.11
N GLN A 302 -15.22 -12.44 31.48
CA GLN A 302 -14.79 -13.65 30.76
C GLN A 302 -15.33 -13.68 29.32
N ILE A 303 -16.59 -13.30 29.11
CA ILE A 303 -17.20 -13.22 27.78
C ILE A 303 -16.47 -12.18 26.92
N LEU A 304 -16.19 -10.99 27.49
CA LEU A 304 -15.44 -9.95 26.80
C LEU A 304 -14.05 -10.46 26.38
N ILE A 305 -13.31 -11.09 27.30
CA ILE A 305 -12.00 -11.68 27.02
C ILE A 305 -12.08 -12.71 25.89
N ARG A 306 -13.08 -13.61 25.93
CA ARG A 306 -13.27 -14.63 24.89
C ARG A 306 -13.55 -14.01 23.53
N ASN A 307 -14.43 -13.01 23.47
CA ASN A 307 -14.79 -12.35 22.21
C ASN A 307 -13.59 -11.62 21.60
N ILE A 308 -12.80 -10.92 22.42
CA ILE A 308 -11.62 -10.16 21.97
C ILE A 308 -10.51 -11.09 21.50
N ASN A 309 -10.21 -12.16 22.26
CA ASN A 309 -9.04 -12.99 22.01
C ASN A 309 -9.29 -14.11 21.00
N TYR A 310 -10.53 -14.62 20.90
CA TYR A 310 -10.83 -15.82 20.11
C TYR A 310 -11.88 -15.58 19.03
N GLU A 311 -13.08 -15.12 19.38
CA GLU A 311 -14.21 -15.08 18.42
C GLU A 311 -13.98 -14.08 17.26
N ILE A 312 -13.60 -12.84 17.59
CA ILE A 312 -13.35 -11.79 16.60
C ILE A 312 -12.14 -12.16 15.71
N PRO A 313 -10.97 -12.54 16.26
CA PRO A 313 -9.83 -12.94 15.44
C PRO A 313 -10.08 -14.20 14.60
N SER A 314 -10.79 -15.21 15.14
CA SER A 314 -11.11 -16.44 14.43
C SER A 314 -12.00 -16.19 13.21
N THR A 315 -13.10 -15.44 13.42
CA THR A 315 -14.02 -15.06 12.34
C THR A 315 -13.32 -14.22 11.28
N LYS A 316 -12.46 -13.27 11.70
CA LYS A 316 -11.66 -12.46 10.77
C LYS A 316 -10.68 -13.32 9.97
N LYS A 317 -10.00 -14.27 10.60
CA LYS A 317 -9.07 -15.19 9.93
C LYS A 317 -9.80 -16.09 8.93
N GLN A 318 -11.02 -16.50 9.24
CA GLN A 318 -11.88 -17.25 8.32
C GLN A 318 -12.23 -16.41 7.09
N ILE A 319 -12.65 -15.16 7.26
CA ILE A 319 -12.90 -14.23 6.14
C ILE A 319 -11.63 -14.05 5.31
N GLN A 320 -10.48 -13.79 5.93
CA GLN A 320 -9.22 -13.59 5.22
C GLN A 320 -8.81 -14.83 4.41
N LYS A 321 -9.03 -16.04 4.95
CA LYS A 321 -8.78 -17.29 4.23
C LYS A 321 -9.69 -17.43 3.01
N LEU A 322 -10.98 -17.09 3.14
CA LEU A 322 -11.94 -17.12 2.04
C LEU A 322 -11.62 -16.06 0.97
N GLU A 323 -11.24 -14.84 1.37
CA GLU A 323 -10.81 -13.78 0.46
C GLU A 323 -9.55 -14.19 -0.33
N GLN A 324 -8.58 -14.84 0.33
CA GLN A 324 -7.40 -15.37 -0.36
C GLN A 324 -7.78 -16.47 -1.37
N ILE A 325 -8.67 -17.40 -1.00
CA ILE A 325 -9.18 -18.43 -1.92
C ILE A 325 -9.88 -17.78 -3.11
N GLN A 326 -10.66 -16.71 -2.90
CA GLN A 326 -11.35 -16.00 -3.96
C GLN A 326 -10.38 -15.38 -4.97
N ILE A 327 -9.30 -14.74 -4.51
CA ILE A 327 -8.25 -14.16 -5.37
C ILE A 327 -7.52 -15.26 -6.16
N GLU A 328 -7.20 -16.39 -5.51
CA GLU A 328 -6.57 -17.53 -6.18
C GLU A 328 -7.48 -18.15 -7.26
N LEU A 329 -8.79 -18.24 -6.99
CA LEU A 329 -9.78 -18.72 -7.96
C LEU A 329 -9.94 -17.74 -9.13
N GLU A 330 -9.95 -16.43 -8.88
CA GLU A 330 -10.01 -15.40 -9.93
C GLU A 330 -8.78 -15.47 -10.86
N LYS A 331 -7.59 -15.64 -10.28
CA LYS A 331 -6.37 -15.85 -11.07
C LYS A 331 -6.46 -17.12 -11.93
N LYS A 332 -6.92 -18.23 -11.36
CA LYS A 332 -7.12 -19.50 -12.10
C LYS A 332 -8.14 -19.35 -13.24
N GLU A 333 -9.24 -18.64 -13.00
CA GLU A 333 -10.25 -18.36 -14.03
C GLU A 333 -9.64 -17.55 -15.19
N ALA A 334 -8.83 -16.53 -14.88
CA ALA A 334 -8.14 -15.73 -15.89
C ALA A 334 -7.13 -16.57 -16.69
N ASP A 335 -6.41 -17.48 -16.04
CA ASP A 335 -5.43 -18.35 -16.71
C ASP A 335 -6.12 -19.40 -17.60
N TYR A 336 -7.23 -20.01 -17.17
CA TYR A 336 -8.04 -20.88 -18.02
C TYR A 336 -8.63 -20.11 -19.22
N LYS A 337 -9.09 -18.87 -19.03
CA LYS A 337 -9.58 -18.02 -20.12
C LYS A 337 -8.49 -17.69 -21.14
N LYS A 338 -7.25 -17.46 -20.70
CA LYS A 338 -6.11 -17.27 -21.62
C LYS A 338 -5.84 -18.55 -22.41
N SER A 339 -5.79 -19.69 -21.74
CA SER A 339 -5.56 -20.99 -22.39
C SER A 339 -6.66 -21.33 -23.40
N GLU A 340 -7.92 -21.06 -23.07
CA GLU A 340 -9.07 -21.17 -23.99
C GLU A 340 -8.87 -20.30 -25.23
N ASN A 341 -8.51 -19.02 -25.07
CA ASN A 341 -8.29 -18.11 -26.19
C ASN A 341 -7.13 -18.55 -27.08
N ILE A 342 -6.03 -19.06 -26.49
CA ILE A 342 -4.89 -19.58 -27.24
C ILE A 342 -5.33 -20.79 -28.07
N ALA A 343 -5.95 -21.80 -27.45
CA ALA A 343 -6.42 -22.99 -28.15
C ALA A 343 -7.44 -22.66 -29.26
N LYS A 344 -8.34 -21.71 -29.00
CA LYS A 344 -9.31 -21.22 -29.99
C LYS A 344 -8.64 -20.46 -31.13
N SER A 345 -7.61 -19.67 -30.86
CA SER A 345 -6.85 -18.95 -31.88
C SER A 345 -6.07 -19.91 -32.79
N GLU A 346 -5.45 -20.94 -32.23
CA GLU A 346 -4.78 -22.01 -32.97
C GLU A 346 -5.76 -22.79 -33.84
N PHE A 347 -6.92 -23.18 -33.27
CA PHE A 347 -7.98 -23.84 -34.02
C PHE A 347 -8.46 -22.99 -35.21
N ASN A 348 -8.71 -21.69 -34.97
CA ASN A 348 -9.13 -20.78 -36.03
C ASN A 348 -8.05 -20.56 -37.09
N LEU A 349 -6.77 -20.55 -36.69
CA LEU A 349 -5.65 -20.41 -37.62
C LEU A 349 -5.54 -21.65 -38.52
N LEU A 350 -5.65 -22.85 -37.95
CA LEU A 350 -5.71 -24.11 -38.69
C LEU A 350 -6.91 -24.16 -39.64
N CYS A 351 -8.10 -23.73 -39.17
CA CYS A 351 -9.30 -23.67 -40.01
C CYS A 351 -9.13 -22.68 -41.18
N LYS A 352 -8.47 -21.53 -40.95
CA LYS A 352 -8.15 -20.55 -42.00
C LYS A 352 -7.15 -21.09 -43.02
N GLN A 353 -6.11 -21.80 -42.59
CA GLN A 353 -5.13 -22.42 -43.50
C GLN A 353 -5.78 -23.46 -44.42
N LEU A 354 -6.76 -24.19 -43.88
CA LEU A 354 -7.51 -25.22 -44.62
C LEU A 354 -8.70 -24.64 -45.42
N GLY A 355 -9.09 -23.39 -45.17
CA GLY A 355 -10.23 -22.74 -45.83
C GLY A 355 -11.59 -23.34 -45.47
N ILE A 356 -11.72 -23.89 -44.27
CA ILE A 356 -12.93 -24.57 -43.78
C ILE A 356 -13.51 -23.86 -42.54
N PRO A 357 -14.85 -23.84 -42.38
CA PRO A 357 -15.51 -23.27 -41.20
C PRO A 357 -15.34 -24.11 -39.92
N GLY A 358 -15.08 -25.42 -40.03
CA GLY A 358 -14.66 -26.27 -38.91
C GLY A 358 -15.80 -26.94 -38.12
N GLU A 359 -17.01 -27.03 -38.68
CA GLU A 359 -18.16 -27.68 -38.03
C GLU A 359 -18.25 -29.17 -38.38
N GLN A 360 -18.01 -29.54 -39.64
CA GLN A 360 -17.90 -30.92 -40.11
C GLN A 360 -16.65 -31.11 -40.98
N ILE A 361 -15.51 -31.28 -40.30
CA ILE A 361 -14.17 -31.33 -40.91
C ILE A 361 -14.11 -32.28 -42.12
N LYS A 362 -14.62 -33.51 -42.02
CA LYS A 362 -14.52 -34.50 -43.11
C LYS A 362 -15.34 -34.13 -44.37
N LEU A 363 -16.53 -33.57 -44.20
CA LEU A 363 -17.41 -33.21 -45.32
C LEU A 363 -16.94 -31.93 -46.01
N GLU A 364 -16.54 -30.94 -45.22
CA GLU A 364 -16.00 -29.67 -45.70
C GLU A 364 -14.67 -29.87 -46.46
N LEU A 365 -13.81 -30.77 -45.97
CA LEU A 365 -12.57 -31.15 -46.67
C LEU A 365 -12.87 -31.82 -48.02
N THR A 366 -13.86 -32.71 -48.08
CA THR A 366 -14.26 -33.39 -49.33
C THR A 366 -14.78 -32.41 -50.38
N GLU A 367 -15.50 -31.36 -49.95
CA GLU A 367 -15.95 -30.28 -50.84
C GLU A 367 -14.78 -29.46 -51.38
N LYS A 368 -13.80 -29.13 -50.52
CA LYS A 368 -12.62 -28.35 -50.92
C LYS A 368 -11.68 -29.11 -51.85
N VAL A 369 -11.57 -30.42 -51.71
CA VAL A 369 -10.78 -31.27 -52.63
C VAL A 369 -11.33 -31.21 -54.07
N LYS A 370 -12.62 -30.92 -54.26
CA LYS A 370 -13.22 -30.74 -55.60
C LYS A 370 -12.79 -29.45 -56.30
N GLU A 371 -12.26 -28.46 -55.57
CA GLU A 371 -11.71 -27.22 -56.14
C GLU A 371 -10.31 -27.45 -56.78
N LEU A 372 -9.64 -28.56 -56.45
CA LEU A 372 -8.25 -28.83 -56.82
C LEU A 372 -8.00 -28.97 -58.34
N PRO A 373 -8.86 -29.67 -59.12
CA PRO A 373 -8.69 -29.75 -60.57
C PRO A 373 -8.76 -28.40 -61.28
N GLU A 374 -9.61 -27.48 -60.82
CA GLU A 374 -9.70 -26.12 -61.38
C GLU A 374 -8.43 -25.31 -61.14
N ILE A 375 -7.76 -25.52 -60.00
CA ILE A 375 -6.48 -24.89 -59.68
C ILE A 375 -5.39 -25.44 -60.61
N TYR A 376 -5.33 -26.76 -60.80
CA TYR A 376 -4.37 -27.38 -61.72
C TYR A 376 -4.58 -26.93 -63.17
N GLU A 377 -5.81 -26.72 -63.61
CA GLU A 377 -6.08 -26.19 -64.96
C GLU A 377 -5.59 -24.74 -65.11
N LYS A 378 -5.72 -23.91 -64.07
CA LYS A 378 -5.18 -22.54 -64.05
C LYS A 378 -3.65 -22.55 -64.14
N ILE A 379 -2.99 -23.44 -63.39
CA ILE A 379 -1.54 -23.62 -63.41
C ILE A 379 -1.10 -24.07 -64.82
N ALA A 380 -1.78 -25.06 -65.41
CA ALA A 380 -1.49 -25.55 -66.76
C ALA A 380 -1.59 -24.46 -67.83
N LYS A 381 -2.56 -23.53 -67.71
CA LYS A 381 -2.68 -22.37 -68.61
C LYS A 381 -1.49 -21.41 -68.48
N LYS A 382 -0.97 -21.23 -67.28
CA LYS A 382 0.18 -20.35 -67.01
C LYS A 382 1.52 -20.96 -67.42
N ILE A 383 1.67 -22.28 -67.32
CA ILE A 383 2.89 -22.98 -67.76
C ILE A 383 3.23 -22.68 -69.23
N LYS A 384 2.24 -22.38 -70.09
CA LYS A 384 2.48 -21.97 -71.47
C LYS A 384 3.34 -20.71 -71.62
N SER A 385 3.38 -19.82 -70.62
CA SER A 385 4.27 -18.66 -70.66
C SER A 385 5.75 -19.03 -70.51
N LEU A 386 6.05 -20.25 -70.06
CA LEU A 386 7.40 -20.78 -69.88
C LEU A 386 8.02 -21.34 -71.15
N GLU A 387 7.30 -21.38 -72.28
CA GLU A 387 7.81 -21.87 -73.57
C GLU A 387 9.15 -21.23 -73.94
N LYS A 388 9.24 -19.90 -73.84
CA LYS A 388 10.48 -19.14 -74.11
C LYS A 388 11.61 -19.48 -73.13
N VAL A 389 11.28 -19.83 -71.89
CA VAL A 389 12.26 -20.21 -70.86
C VAL A 389 12.84 -21.59 -71.17
N VAL A 390 11.98 -22.53 -71.52
CA VAL A 390 12.38 -23.89 -71.89
C VAL A 390 13.21 -23.88 -73.17
N GLU A 391 12.82 -23.10 -74.18
CA GLU A 391 13.61 -22.92 -75.41
C GLU A 391 15.01 -22.35 -75.12
N PHE A 392 15.08 -21.32 -74.27
CA PHE A 392 16.35 -20.70 -73.87
C PHE A 392 17.26 -21.69 -73.11
N TYR A 393 16.68 -22.45 -72.16
CA TYR A 393 17.41 -23.48 -71.42
C TYR A 393 17.89 -24.62 -72.33
N CYS A 394 17.02 -25.17 -73.17
CA CYS A 394 17.36 -26.24 -74.12
C CYS A 394 18.47 -25.80 -75.09
N ALA A 395 18.38 -24.58 -75.62
CA ALA A 395 19.40 -24.02 -76.51
C ALA A 395 20.76 -23.88 -75.81
N PHE A 396 20.76 -23.46 -74.55
CA PHE A 396 21.98 -23.35 -73.74
C PHE A 396 22.60 -24.71 -73.41
N VAL A 397 21.79 -25.70 -73.01
CA VAL A 397 22.26 -27.06 -72.72
C VAL A 397 22.82 -27.74 -73.97
N ASN A 398 22.14 -27.59 -75.11
CA ASN A 398 22.62 -28.13 -76.39
C ASN A 398 23.95 -27.50 -76.84
N TYR A 399 24.14 -26.21 -76.56
CA TYR A 399 25.39 -25.50 -76.86
C TYR A 399 26.54 -25.98 -75.94
N THR A 400 26.27 -26.18 -74.65
CA THR A 400 27.30 -26.56 -73.67
C THR A 400 27.70 -28.03 -73.71
N LEU A 401 26.76 -28.94 -73.97
CA LEU A 401 26.99 -30.40 -73.91
C LEU A 401 27.03 -31.12 -75.27
N GLY A 402 26.58 -30.48 -76.37
CA GLY A 402 26.50 -31.13 -77.69
C GLY A 402 25.51 -32.30 -77.75
N ARG A 403 25.51 -33.09 -78.86
CA ARG A 403 24.54 -34.19 -79.15
C ARG A 403 24.58 -35.41 -78.19
N GLN A 404 25.12 -35.29 -76.98
CA GLN A 404 25.26 -36.42 -76.03
C GLN A 404 24.14 -36.52 -74.97
N HIS A 405 23.12 -35.68 -75.03
CA HIS A 405 22.00 -35.74 -74.07
C HIS A 405 20.76 -36.41 -74.69
N ASP A 406 20.62 -37.72 -74.51
CA ASP A 406 19.47 -38.51 -75.03
C ASP A 406 18.19 -38.36 -74.18
N GLY A 407 18.27 -37.80 -72.97
CA GLY A 407 17.10 -37.44 -72.15
C GLY A 407 16.79 -35.96 -72.25
N GLY A 408 15.78 -35.55 -73.02
CA GLY A 408 15.50 -34.12 -73.28
C GLY A 408 15.47 -33.22 -72.03
N CYS A 409 15.86 -31.95 -72.17
CA CYS A 409 15.87 -30.98 -71.08
C CYS A 409 14.45 -30.71 -70.57
N VAL A 410 14.25 -30.73 -69.24
CA VAL A 410 12.96 -30.51 -68.55
C VAL A 410 11.76 -31.18 -69.24
N PRO A 411 11.78 -32.52 -69.37
CA PRO A 411 10.86 -33.25 -70.24
C PRO A 411 9.41 -33.17 -69.77
N MET A 412 9.17 -33.01 -68.46
CA MET A 412 7.83 -32.90 -67.88
C MET A 412 7.22 -31.51 -68.15
N VAL A 413 8.00 -30.45 -67.95
CA VAL A 413 7.55 -29.07 -68.21
C VAL A 413 7.23 -28.90 -69.70
N LYS A 414 8.10 -29.42 -70.59
CA LYS A 414 7.90 -29.39 -72.03
C LYS A 414 6.62 -30.11 -72.45
N TYR A 415 6.38 -31.29 -71.90
CA TYR A 415 5.17 -32.06 -72.20
C TYR A 415 3.89 -31.33 -71.76
N ILE A 416 3.90 -30.67 -70.60
CA ILE A 416 2.75 -29.89 -70.12
C ILE A 416 2.52 -28.63 -70.98
N ILE A 417 3.57 -28.02 -71.54
CA ILE A 417 3.44 -26.91 -72.49
C ILE A 417 2.72 -27.38 -73.77
N ASP A 418 3.15 -28.51 -74.32
CA ASP A 418 2.66 -29.03 -75.62
C ASP A 418 1.24 -29.62 -75.52
N LYS A 419 0.99 -30.44 -74.50
CA LYS A 419 -0.26 -31.22 -74.36
C LYS A 419 -1.17 -30.75 -73.22
N GLY A 420 -0.71 -29.90 -72.30
CA GLY A 420 -1.46 -29.47 -71.13
C GLY A 420 -1.48 -30.51 -69.99
N ASN A 421 -2.42 -30.35 -69.05
CA ASN A 421 -2.56 -31.27 -67.91
C ASN A 421 -3.32 -32.55 -68.33
N THR A 422 -2.60 -33.49 -68.93
CA THR A 422 -3.15 -34.81 -69.33
C THR A 422 -2.95 -35.85 -68.21
N THR A 423 -3.41 -37.08 -68.45
CA THR A 423 -3.27 -38.19 -67.49
C THR A 423 -1.83 -38.70 -67.45
N THR A 424 -1.38 -39.19 -66.28
CA THR A 424 -0.07 -39.85 -66.15
C THR A 424 0.06 -41.08 -67.06
N TYR A 425 -1.05 -41.73 -67.41
CA TYR A 425 -1.08 -42.79 -68.42
C TYR A 425 -0.63 -42.30 -69.80
N GLU A 426 -1.14 -41.16 -70.26
CA GLU A 426 -0.75 -40.58 -71.56
C GLU A 426 0.71 -40.11 -71.57
N TRP A 427 1.26 -39.72 -70.41
CA TRP A 427 2.68 -39.42 -70.27
C TRP A 427 3.57 -40.66 -70.43
N ILE A 428 3.20 -41.78 -69.80
CA ILE A 428 4.02 -43.00 -69.80
C ILE A 428 3.94 -43.74 -71.13
N TYR A 429 2.75 -43.82 -71.74
CA TYR A 429 2.49 -44.67 -72.92
C TYR A 429 2.37 -43.89 -74.23
N GLY A 430 2.30 -42.55 -74.19
CA GLY A 430 2.22 -41.69 -75.39
C GLY A 430 0.86 -41.64 -76.08
N GLU A 431 -0.11 -42.47 -75.67
CA GLU A 431 -1.48 -42.55 -76.20
C GLU A 431 -2.53 -42.22 -75.14
N ALA A 432 -3.63 -41.58 -75.56
CA ALA A 432 -4.73 -41.23 -74.66
C ALA A 432 -5.53 -42.48 -74.24
N PRO A 433 -5.87 -42.64 -72.95
CA PRO A 433 -6.63 -43.79 -72.47
C PRO A 433 -8.09 -43.77 -72.98
N LEU A 434 -8.64 -44.95 -73.30
CA LEU A 434 -10.04 -45.12 -73.73
C LEU A 434 -11.06 -44.92 -72.61
N SER A 435 -10.66 -45.14 -71.34
CA SER A 435 -11.45 -44.79 -70.15
C SER A 435 -10.53 -44.54 -68.95
N VAL A 436 -10.92 -43.58 -68.10
CA VAL A 436 -10.20 -43.20 -66.87
C VAL A 436 -11.03 -43.65 -65.69
N SER A 437 -10.47 -44.50 -64.83
CA SER A 437 -11.08 -44.88 -63.56
C SER A 437 -10.26 -44.28 -62.42
N GLU A 438 -10.64 -43.08 -61.99
CA GLU A 438 -10.05 -42.48 -60.80
C GLU A 438 -10.31 -43.38 -59.57
N PRO A 439 -9.31 -43.64 -58.71
CA PRO A 439 -9.53 -44.32 -57.45
C PRO A 439 -10.59 -43.58 -56.63
N PRO A 440 -11.53 -44.28 -55.97
CA PRO A 440 -12.46 -43.63 -55.08
C PRO A 440 -11.69 -42.86 -54.00
N LEU A 441 -12.13 -41.65 -53.69
CA LEU A 441 -11.63 -40.88 -52.56
C LEU A 441 -11.64 -41.78 -51.33
N ASN A 442 -10.44 -42.02 -50.80
CA ASN A 442 -10.20 -42.95 -49.72
C ASN A 442 -10.55 -42.28 -48.36
N ILE A 443 -11.66 -41.55 -48.34
CA ILE A 443 -12.22 -40.92 -47.15
C ILE A 443 -13.30 -41.87 -46.65
N SER A 444 -12.96 -42.68 -45.65
CA SER A 444 -13.94 -43.48 -44.92
C SER A 444 -14.95 -42.54 -44.26
N LEU A 445 -16.15 -42.46 -44.87
CA LEU A 445 -17.36 -41.81 -44.36
C LEU A 445 -17.99 -42.59 -43.19
N ASN A 446 -17.19 -43.35 -42.42
CA ASN A 446 -17.67 -43.94 -41.19
C ASN A 446 -17.83 -42.81 -40.18
N ASN A 447 -19.07 -42.34 -40.07
CA ASN A 447 -19.58 -41.58 -38.94
C ASN A 447 -19.51 -42.48 -37.70
N ASP A 448 -18.38 -42.51 -37.02
CA ASP A 448 -18.30 -43.01 -35.64
C ASP A 448 -18.97 -42.04 -34.64
N ASP A 449 -19.72 -41.04 -35.15
CA ASP A 449 -20.47 -40.07 -34.36
C ASP A 449 -21.89 -40.57 -33.99
N LEU A 450 -22.25 -41.86 -34.18
CA LEU A 450 -23.60 -42.38 -33.90
C LEU A 450 -23.72 -43.64 -33.01
N GLU A 451 -22.66 -44.14 -32.37
CA GLU A 451 -22.84 -45.08 -31.27
C GLU A 451 -22.84 -44.37 -29.92
N ASN A 452 -24.06 -43.94 -29.56
CA ASN A 452 -24.51 -43.83 -28.18
C ASN A 452 -24.05 -45.04 -27.35
N LYS A 453 -22.99 -44.87 -26.53
CA LYS A 453 -23.02 -45.47 -25.19
C LYS A 453 -23.88 -44.59 -24.30
N LYS A 454 -25.19 -44.81 -24.39
CA LYS A 454 -26.07 -44.68 -23.23
C LYS A 454 -25.53 -45.63 -22.17
N ILE A 455 -24.91 -45.07 -21.14
CA ILE A 455 -24.83 -45.63 -19.79
C ILE A 455 -25.32 -44.46 -18.93
N GLU A 456 -26.64 -44.35 -18.78
CA GLU A 456 -27.38 -44.79 -17.59
C GLU A 456 -27.02 -43.95 -16.35
N ASP A 457 -28.07 -43.31 -15.85
CA ASP A 457 -28.19 -42.63 -14.57
C ASP A 457 -27.18 -43.06 -13.50
N ILE A 458 -26.30 -42.14 -13.12
CA ILE A 458 -25.64 -42.15 -11.80
C ILE A 458 -25.78 -40.74 -11.21
N ASP A 459 -27.03 -40.37 -10.93
CA ASP A 459 -27.30 -39.68 -9.67
C ASP A 459 -26.99 -40.71 -8.56
N ASN A 460 -26.14 -40.35 -7.59
CA ASN A 460 -25.69 -41.16 -6.43
C ASN A 460 -24.54 -42.18 -6.61
N ILE A 461 -23.39 -41.74 -7.12
CA ILE A 461 -22.11 -42.19 -6.56
C ILE A 461 -21.27 -40.94 -6.30
N GLY A 462 -21.15 -40.57 -5.03
CA GLY A 462 -20.16 -39.60 -4.59
C GLY A 462 -18.78 -40.10 -4.99
N ILE A 463 -18.21 -39.50 -6.04
CA ILE A 463 -16.80 -39.65 -6.35
C ILE A 463 -16.06 -38.85 -5.28
N ASP A 464 -15.59 -39.58 -4.28
CA ASP A 464 -14.60 -39.16 -3.31
C ASP A 464 -13.34 -38.70 -4.06
N PHE A 465 -13.21 -37.39 -4.29
CA PHE A 465 -11.94 -36.74 -4.62
C PHE A 465 -11.09 -36.50 -3.35
N GLY A 466 -11.22 -37.37 -2.35
CA GLY A 466 -10.37 -37.45 -1.18
C GLY A 466 -9.04 -38.13 -1.51
N LYS A 467 -7.96 -37.37 -1.33
CA LYS A 467 -6.55 -37.76 -1.49
C LYS A 467 -6.10 -38.06 -2.92
N ILE A 468 -6.03 -37.00 -3.73
CA ILE A 468 -4.87 -36.86 -4.61
C ILE A 468 -3.79 -36.16 -3.79
N ASP A 469 -2.77 -36.94 -3.46
CA ASP A 469 -1.60 -36.51 -2.71
C ASP A 469 -0.87 -35.40 -3.48
N ILE A 470 -0.88 -34.18 -2.91
CA ILE A 470 -0.29 -32.96 -3.50
C ILE A 470 1.26 -33.06 -3.57
N ASN A 471 1.84 -34.17 -3.11
CA ASN A 471 3.28 -34.42 -3.09
C ASN A 471 3.82 -35.39 -4.14
N SER A 472 2.98 -35.95 -5.02
CA SER A 472 3.48 -36.64 -6.21
C SER A 472 3.64 -35.62 -7.32
N GLY A 473 4.85 -35.08 -7.47
CA GLY A 473 5.20 -34.13 -8.52
C GLY A 473 4.73 -34.62 -9.89
N ILE A 474 3.60 -34.09 -10.34
CA ILE A 474 3.26 -34.09 -11.75
C ILE A 474 4.23 -33.09 -12.37
N ASN A 475 5.13 -33.61 -13.21
CA ASN A 475 6.08 -32.79 -13.92
C ASN A 475 5.31 -31.90 -14.91
N PHE A 476 5.05 -30.65 -14.51
CA PHE A 476 4.36 -29.64 -15.31
C PHE A 476 5.27 -29.02 -16.39
N GLU A 477 6.41 -29.67 -16.68
CA GLU A 477 7.42 -29.20 -17.61
C GLU A 477 7.13 -29.61 -19.08
N ASP A 478 6.22 -30.56 -19.32
CA ASP A 478 5.84 -31.00 -20.68
C ASP A 478 4.65 -30.23 -21.30
N ILE A 479 4.16 -29.16 -20.65
CA ILE A 479 3.08 -28.29 -21.17
C ILE A 479 3.54 -26.83 -21.26
N MET A 480 4.81 -26.62 -21.64
CA MET A 480 5.17 -25.44 -22.41
C MET A 480 5.64 -25.92 -23.78
N LEU A 481 4.70 -26.03 -24.73
CA LEU A 481 5.07 -26.01 -26.13
C LEU A 481 5.75 -24.67 -26.39
N GLU A 482 7.00 -24.74 -26.85
CA GLU A 482 7.77 -23.59 -27.29
C GLU A 482 6.92 -22.72 -28.21
N VAL A 483 6.74 -21.47 -27.78
CA VAL A 483 6.13 -20.42 -28.59
C VAL A 483 7.10 -20.12 -29.72
N GLY A 484 6.90 -20.73 -30.88
CA GLY A 484 7.66 -20.40 -32.09
C GLY A 484 7.99 -21.54 -33.05
N GLY A 485 7.54 -22.77 -32.82
CA GLY A 485 7.65 -23.82 -33.83
C GLY A 485 6.51 -23.70 -34.84
N GLU A 486 6.83 -23.39 -36.10
CA GLU A 486 5.98 -23.83 -37.21
C GLU A 486 5.69 -25.33 -36.99
N ILE A 487 4.43 -25.72 -37.06
CA ILE A 487 4.07 -27.13 -36.98
C ILE A 487 4.63 -27.79 -38.24
N ASP A 488 5.79 -28.43 -38.10
CA ASP A 488 6.43 -29.26 -39.12
C ASP A 488 5.53 -30.48 -39.37
N TRP A 489 4.77 -30.41 -40.46
CA TRP A 489 3.83 -31.45 -40.90
C TRP A 489 4.51 -32.55 -41.72
N GLY A 490 5.79 -32.79 -41.46
CA GLY A 490 6.56 -33.84 -42.10
C GLY A 490 7.11 -33.38 -43.43
N ASP A 491 8.40 -33.05 -43.42
CA ASP A 491 9.27 -33.41 -44.52
C ASP A 491 9.15 -34.93 -44.74
N GLU A 492 8.50 -35.35 -45.83
CA GLU A 492 8.69 -36.70 -46.36
C GLU A 492 10.09 -36.78 -46.99
N ASN A 493 11.13 -36.71 -46.15
CA ASN A 493 12.21 -37.67 -46.26
C ASN A 493 11.83 -38.86 -45.40
N VAL A 494 10.80 -39.59 -45.87
CA VAL A 494 10.75 -41.00 -45.57
C VAL A 494 11.94 -41.55 -46.35
N ASP A 495 13.03 -41.85 -45.64
CA ASP A 495 13.88 -42.97 -46.02
C ASP A 495 12.92 -44.15 -46.23
N GLU A 496 12.40 -44.30 -47.44
CA GLU A 496 12.15 -45.62 -47.97
C GLU A 496 13.53 -46.27 -47.89
N ALA A 497 13.72 -47.05 -46.83
CA ALA A 497 14.67 -48.12 -46.87
C ALA A 497 14.44 -48.80 -48.23
N ILE A 498 15.37 -48.58 -49.14
CA ILE A 498 15.64 -49.50 -50.22
C ILE A 498 16.03 -50.77 -49.47
N GLU A 499 15.03 -51.58 -49.11
CA GLU A 499 15.25 -53.01 -49.12
C GLU A 499 15.62 -53.30 -50.57
N ASP A 500 16.92 -53.50 -50.78
CA ASP A 500 17.42 -54.29 -51.89
C ASP A 500 16.58 -55.57 -51.91
N GLU A 501 15.50 -55.60 -52.69
CA GLU A 501 15.03 -56.83 -53.26
C GLU A 501 16.15 -57.30 -54.19
N ASN A 502 17.10 -58.02 -53.58
CA ASN A 502 17.87 -59.04 -54.27
C ASN A 502 16.86 -59.87 -55.05
N ILE A 503 16.80 -59.61 -56.35
CA ILE A 503 16.11 -60.45 -57.32
C ILE A 503 16.70 -61.85 -57.16
N ASP A 504 15.96 -62.76 -56.52
CA ASP A 504 16.30 -64.16 -56.47
C ASP A 504 16.12 -64.75 -57.87
N TYR A 505 17.23 -64.97 -58.57
CA TYR A 505 17.27 -65.66 -59.86
C TYR A 505 17.06 -67.17 -59.67
N ASN A 506 15.96 -67.58 -59.04
CA ASN A 506 15.58 -69.00 -59.00
C ASN A 506 14.09 -69.26 -58.75
N ILE A 507 13.21 -68.60 -59.54
CA ILE A 507 11.85 -69.10 -59.73
C ILE A 507 11.83 -69.96 -61.00
N SER A 508 11.59 -71.26 -60.83
CA SER A 508 11.45 -72.23 -61.91
C SER A 508 10.24 -71.90 -62.79
N LEU A 509 10.50 -71.88 -64.09
CA LEU A 509 9.64 -71.48 -65.21
C LEU A 509 8.40 -72.37 -65.49
N GLU A 510 7.85 -73.08 -64.49
CA GLU A 510 6.80 -74.09 -64.69
C GLU A 510 5.50 -73.88 -63.90
N GLU A 511 5.39 -72.85 -63.04
CA GLU A 511 4.16 -72.58 -62.27
C GLU A 511 3.51 -71.21 -62.54
N SER A 512 3.90 -70.56 -63.63
CA SER A 512 3.18 -69.40 -64.17
C SER A 512 2.69 -69.76 -65.56
N GLY A 513 1.45 -70.22 -65.67
CA GLY A 513 0.79 -70.48 -66.94
C GLY A 513 0.91 -69.29 -67.88
N ILE A 514 1.74 -69.44 -68.90
CA ILE A 514 2.07 -68.46 -69.93
C ILE A 514 0.82 -68.03 -70.70
N VAL A 515 0.69 -66.74 -71.00
CA VAL A 515 0.48 -66.28 -72.39
C VAL A 515 1.39 -65.09 -72.67
N VAL A 516 2.42 -65.32 -73.48
CA VAL A 516 3.16 -64.26 -74.20
C VAL A 516 2.29 -63.91 -75.41
N GLU A 517 1.64 -62.74 -75.38
CA GLU A 517 1.09 -62.11 -76.56
C GLU A 517 1.87 -60.83 -76.86
N ALA A 518 2.89 -60.99 -77.70
CA ALA A 518 3.38 -59.91 -78.54
C ALA A 518 2.30 -59.63 -79.60
N ALA A 519 1.39 -58.70 -79.31
CA ALA A 519 0.47 -58.12 -80.28
C ALA A 519 0.05 -56.73 -79.79
N GLY A 520 0.08 -55.74 -80.69
CA GLY A 520 -0.17 -54.33 -80.41
C GLY A 520 -1.45 -54.11 -79.60
N HIS A 521 -1.36 -53.33 -78.53
CA HIS A 521 -2.50 -53.05 -77.67
C HIS A 521 -3.21 -51.79 -78.15
N GLU A 522 -4.42 -51.99 -78.67
CA GLU A 522 -5.47 -50.97 -78.71
C GLU A 522 -5.70 -50.46 -77.27
N GLY A 523 -5.76 -49.14 -77.11
CA GLY A 523 -5.48 -48.41 -75.86
C GLY A 523 -6.02 -49.01 -74.54
N GLY A 524 -5.14 -49.05 -73.54
CA GLY A 524 -5.44 -49.51 -72.18
C GLY A 524 -6.29 -48.54 -71.34
N ILE A 525 -6.83 -49.09 -70.25
CA ILE A 525 -7.59 -48.36 -69.22
C ILE A 525 -6.61 -47.80 -68.21
N ALA A 526 -6.71 -46.50 -67.89
CA ALA A 526 -5.90 -45.89 -66.84
C ALA A 526 -6.51 -46.23 -65.46
N THR A 527 -5.83 -47.09 -64.69
CA THR A 527 -6.23 -47.51 -63.34
C THR A 527 -5.22 -47.08 -62.27
N GLY A 528 -5.68 -46.71 -61.08
CA GLY A 528 -4.80 -46.42 -59.94
C GLY A 528 -4.07 -45.07 -60.05
N SER A 529 -2.80 -45.03 -59.67
CA SER A 529 -1.94 -43.83 -59.73
C SER A 529 -1.75 -43.27 -61.15
N LYS A 530 -1.98 -44.10 -62.17
CA LYS A 530 -1.89 -43.71 -63.59
C LYS A 530 -3.14 -42.99 -64.11
N ALA A 531 -4.24 -43.03 -63.36
CA ALA A 531 -5.49 -42.35 -63.71
C ALA A 531 -5.48 -40.86 -63.36
N TYR A 532 -4.62 -40.44 -62.43
CA TYR A 532 -4.48 -39.05 -62.04
C TYR A 532 -3.87 -38.20 -63.16
N THR A 533 -4.12 -36.89 -63.10
CA THR A 533 -3.44 -35.93 -63.98
C THR A 533 -1.98 -35.76 -63.56
N ILE A 534 -1.12 -35.30 -64.47
CA ILE A 534 0.32 -35.15 -64.21
C ILE A 534 0.61 -34.24 -63.00
N LEU A 535 -0.17 -33.17 -62.83
CA LEU A 535 -0.03 -32.26 -61.69
C LEU A 535 -0.67 -32.78 -60.40
N ASP A 536 -1.50 -33.83 -60.51
CA ASP A 536 -2.24 -34.43 -59.41
C ASP A 536 -1.58 -35.70 -58.88
N ASN A 537 -0.76 -36.41 -59.65
CA ASN A 537 0.02 -37.53 -59.14
C ASN A 537 1.24 -37.03 -58.33
N PRO A 538 1.46 -37.47 -57.08
CA PRO A 538 2.55 -37.01 -56.22
C PRO A 538 3.95 -37.15 -56.84
N SER A 539 4.26 -38.29 -57.47
CA SER A 539 5.59 -38.54 -58.04
C SER A 539 5.88 -37.58 -59.19
N THR A 540 4.94 -37.46 -60.13
CA THR A 540 5.11 -36.57 -61.29
C THR A 540 5.01 -35.09 -60.92
N ARG A 541 4.25 -34.74 -59.88
CA ARG A 541 4.21 -33.38 -59.32
C ARG A 541 5.55 -32.99 -58.72
N ASN A 542 6.19 -33.88 -57.96
CA ASN A 542 7.51 -33.61 -57.39
C ASN A 542 8.58 -33.46 -58.49
N ASP A 543 8.56 -34.34 -59.50
CA ASP A 543 9.44 -34.22 -60.67
C ASP A 543 9.23 -32.90 -61.42
N PHE A 544 7.97 -32.48 -61.57
CA PHE A 544 7.62 -31.20 -62.17
C PHE A 544 8.14 -30.01 -61.36
N ILE A 545 7.98 -30.02 -60.03
CA ILE A 545 8.49 -28.97 -59.13
C ILE A 545 10.02 -28.92 -59.18
N ASN A 546 10.69 -30.07 -59.17
CA ASN A 546 12.15 -30.17 -59.28
C ASN A 546 12.66 -29.56 -60.59
N GLN A 547 11.98 -29.82 -61.72
CA GLN A 547 12.32 -29.23 -63.01
C GLN A 547 12.07 -27.71 -63.04
N LEU A 548 11.05 -27.21 -62.36
CA LEU A 548 10.84 -25.76 -62.21
C LEU A 548 11.94 -25.10 -61.37
N PHE A 549 12.39 -25.74 -60.29
CA PHE A 549 13.53 -25.27 -59.51
C PHE A 549 14.84 -25.30 -60.30
N GLU A 550 15.03 -26.29 -61.16
CA GLU A 550 16.16 -26.35 -62.09
C GLU A 550 16.18 -25.12 -63.03
N LEU A 551 15.03 -24.78 -63.64
CA LEU A 551 14.89 -23.59 -64.48
C LEU A 551 15.10 -22.29 -63.67
N GLU A 552 14.55 -22.21 -62.45
CA GLU A 552 14.71 -21.05 -61.58
C GLU A 552 16.18 -20.83 -61.21
N ALA A 553 16.87 -21.90 -60.80
CA ALA A 553 18.29 -21.87 -60.45
C ALA A 553 19.15 -21.46 -61.65
N PHE A 554 18.89 -22.03 -62.83
CA PHE A 554 19.57 -21.66 -64.06
C PHE A 554 19.43 -20.16 -64.36
N LEU A 555 18.21 -19.61 -64.32
CA LEU A 555 17.96 -18.20 -64.59
C LEU A 555 18.59 -17.27 -63.54
N LYS A 556 18.57 -17.65 -62.26
CA LYS A 556 19.25 -16.91 -61.18
C LYS A 556 20.75 -16.84 -61.40
N VAL A 557 21.38 -17.96 -61.76
CA VAL A 557 22.82 -18.01 -62.08
C VAL A 557 23.13 -17.11 -63.28
N ARG A 558 22.33 -17.17 -64.35
CA ARG A 558 22.50 -16.30 -65.54
C ARG A 558 22.33 -14.82 -65.21
N LEU A 559 21.35 -14.46 -64.39
CA LEU A 559 21.17 -13.08 -63.93
C LEU A 559 22.34 -12.58 -63.08
N TYR A 560 22.95 -13.45 -62.28
CA TYR A 560 24.15 -13.10 -61.53
C TYR A 560 25.34 -12.87 -62.45
N GLU A 561 25.55 -13.73 -63.45
CA GLU A 561 26.59 -13.55 -64.47
C GLU A 561 26.43 -12.22 -65.23
N PHE A 562 25.22 -11.87 -65.65
CA PHE A 562 24.95 -10.59 -66.34
C PHE A 562 25.20 -9.34 -65.46
N LYS A 563 25.22 -9.48 -64.12
CA LYS A 563 25.48 -8.39 -63.18
C LYS A 563 26.97 -8.24 -62.80
N GLY A 564 27.82 -9.21 -63.17
CA GLY A 564 29.26 -9.19 -62.88
C GLY A 564 30.06 -8.21 -63.76
N ASP A 565 31.29 -7.88 -63.35
CA ASP A 565 32.20 -6.94 -64.04
C ASP A 565 32.46 -7.31 -65.51
N ASP A 566 32.51 -6.29 -66.38
CA ASP A 566 32.69 -6.38 -67.84
C ASP A 566 33.89 -7.23 -68.31
N SER A 567 34.90 -7.42 -67.45
CA SER A 567 36.09 -8.22 -67.75
C SER A 567 35.84 -9.73 -67.83
N VAL A 568 34.83 -10.25 -67.11
CA VAL A 568 34.43 -11.66 -67.14
C VAL A 568 33.39 -11.90 -68.24
N ASN A 569 32.53 -10.90 -68.49
CA ASN A 569 31.51 -10.93 -69.53
C ASN A 569 32.10 -11.01 -70.94
N PHE A 570 33.21 -10.32 -71.22
CA PHE A 570 33.85 -10.31 -72.55
C PHE A 570 34.32 -11.71 -73.02
N LEU A 571 34.79 -12.56 -72.11
CA LEU A 571 35.21 -13.93 -72.43
C LEU A 571 34.02 -14.84 -72.72
N SER A 572 32.96 -14.77 -71.90
CA SER A 572 31.73 -15.55 -72.11
C SER A 572 31.02 -15.20 -73.42
N PHE A 573 30.96 -13.91 -73.79
CA PHE A 573 30.29 -13.46 -75.01
C PHE A 573 31.07 -13.83 -76.29
N SER A 574 32.40 -13.91 -76.22
CA SER A 574 33.24 -14.37 -77.34
C SER A 574 33.14 -15.87 -77.61
N GLN A 575 32.90 -16.68 -76.58
CA GLN A 575 32.71 -18.13 -76.73
C GLN A 575 31.31 -18.43 -77.30
N LEU A 576 30.29 -17.65 -76.93
CA LEU A 576 28.89 -17.82 -77.33
C LEU A 576 28.55 -17.40 -78.78
N GLN A 577 29.51 -16.96 -79.60
CA GLN A 577 29.25 -16.56 -80.99
C GLN A 577 28.74 -17.68 -81.91
N ASP A 578 29.02 -18.95 -81.58
CA ASP A 578 28.51 -20.14 -82.30
C ASP A 578 27.18 -20.69 -81.73
N SER A 579 26.59 -20.01 -80.72
CA SER A 579 25.31 -20.41 -80.12
C SER A 579 24.10 -19.91 -80.94
N SER A 580 22.92 -20.52 -80.74
CA SER A 580 21.68 -20.11 -81.44
C SER A 580 21.30 -18.64 -81.18
N SER A 581 20.56 -18.02 -82.10
CA SER A 581 20.16 -16.59 -82.03
C SER A 581 19.47 -16.20 -80.72
N ILE A 582 18.76 -17.11 -80.05
CA ILE A 582 18.05 -16.82 -78.79
C ILE A 582 18.98 -16.63 -77.59
N VAL A 583 20.17 -17.25 -77.62
CA VAL A 583 21.21 -17.13 -76.59
C VAL A 583 22.04 -15.87 -76.80
N GLN A 584 22.15 -15.40 -78.05
CA GLN A 584 22.91 -14.19 -78.41
C GLN A 584 22.15 -12.87 -78.12
N TYR A 585 20.81 -12.89 -78.12
CA TYR A 585 19.96 -11.71 -77.86
C TYR A 585 19.39 -11.65 -76.43
N SER A 586 19.81 -12.54 -75.52
CA SER A 586 19.32 -12.52 -74.14
C SER A 586 19.85 -11.29 -73.39
N THR A 587 18.94 -10.39 -72.99
CA THR A 587 19.25 -9.22 -72.16
C THR A 587 18.95 -9.49 -70.68
N LEU A 588 19.53 -8.67 -69.79
CA LEU A 588 19.23 -8.69 -68.35
C LEU A 588 17.72 -8.62 -68.07
N GLU A 589 17.01 -7.75 -68.79
CA GLU A 589 15.57 -7.52 -68.63
C GLU A 589 14.73 -8.73 -69.10
N ASN A 590 15.10 -9.34 -70.23
CA ASN A 590 14.41 -10.54 -70.73
C ASN A 590 14.60 -11.73 -69.79
N THR A 591 15.80 -11.91 -69.24
CA THR A 591 16.11 -13.00 -68.30
C THR A 591 15.40 -12.80 -66.96
N GLN A 592 15.25 -11.55 -66.51
CA GLN A 592 14.47 -11.23 -65.31
C GLN A 592 12.99 -11.54 -65.50
N ASN A 593 12.40 -11.15 -66.62
CA ASN A 593 11.00 -11.47 -66.94
C ASN A 593 10.78 -12.99 -67.04
N MET A 594 11.73 -13.72 -67.63
CA MET A 594 11.71 -15.19 -67.65
C MET A 594 11.72 -15.79 -66.23
N LEU A 595 12.53 -15.25 -65.32
CA LEU A 595 12.59 -15.69 -63.93
C LEU A 595 11.28 -15.40 -63.18
N ASP A 596 10.74 -14.19 -63.35
CA ASP A 596 9.48 -13.79 -62.72
C ASP A 596 8.33 -14.72 -63.15
N ASN A 597 8.29 -15.14 -64.41
CA ASN A 597 7.29 -16.11 -64.89
C ASN A 597 7.43 -17.49 -64.21
N VAL A 598 8.65 -18.00 -64.04
CA VAL A 598 8.91 -19.27 -63.33
C VAL A 598 8.50 -19.15 -61.86
N GLN A 599 8.84 -18.04 -61.21
CA GLN A 599 8.51 -17.78 -59.81
C GLN A 599 7.01 -17.65 -59.56
N VAL A 600 6.27 -17.05 -60.49
CA VAL A 600 4.80 -17.00 -60.42
C VAL A 600 4.22 -18.42 -60.42
N VAL A 601 4.68 -19.30 -61.32
CA VAL A 601 4.20 -20.69 -61.39
C VAL A 601 4.59 -21.48 -60.13
N LEU A 602 5.82 -21.30 -59.62
CA LEU A 602 6.26 -21.91 -58.36
C LEU A 602 5.41 -21.44 -57.17
N SER A 603 5.07 -20.16 -57.08
CA SER A 603 4.25 -19.62 -55.98
C SER A 603 2.83 -20.18 -55.95
N GLU A 604 2.28 -20.56 -57.11
CA GLU A 604 0.93 -21.12 -57.20
C GLU A 604 0.90 -22.62 -56.92
N ILE A 605 1.93 -23.37 -57.31
CA ILE A 605 1.98 -24.81 -57.03
C ILE A 605 2.42 -25.09 -55.59
N LEU A 606 3.22 -24.20 -54.99
CA LEU A 606 3.69 -24.27 -53.60
C LEU A 606 2.78 -23.54 -52.60
N ASP A 607 1.61 -23.05 -53.03
CA ASP A 607 0.66 -22.46 -52.08
C ASP A 607 0.26 -23.49 -51.02
N THR A 608 0.36 -23.09 -49.75
CA THR A 608 0.02 -23.89 -48.57
C THR A 608 -1.34 -24.57 -48.69
N LYS A 609 -2.35 -23.86 -49.22
CA LYS A 609 -3.69 -24.41 -49.45
C LYS A 609 -3.65 -25.57 -50.46
N VAL A 610 -2.93 -25.43 -51.56
CA VAL A 610 -2.82 -26.45 -52.61
C VAL A 610 -2.08 -27.67 -52.10
N GLN A 611 -1.00 -27.48 -51.32
CA GLN A 611 -0.25 -28.57 -50.71
C GLN A 611 -1.09 -29.35 -49.69
N HIS A 612 -1.83 -28.66 -48.81
CA HIS A 612 -2.73 -29.32 -47.88
C HIS A 612 -3.83 -30.10 -48.60
N LEU A 613 -4.48 -29.51 -49.61
CA LEU A 613 -5.52 -30.19 -50.40
C LEU A 613 -5.00 -31.40 -51.17
N HIS A 614 -3.79 -31.31 -51.71
CA HIS A 614 -3.11 -32.42 -52.37
C HIS A 614 -2.83 -33.56 -51.37
N ASN A 615 -2.28 -33.24 -50.19
CA ASN A 615 -2.00 -34.22 -49.15
C ASN A 615 -3.27 -34.88 -48.60
N ILE A 616 -4.37 -34.12 -48.49
CA ILE A 616 -5.70 -34.63 -48.11
C ILE A 616 -6.23 -35.66 -49.13
N LYS A 617 -5.98 -35.44 -50.42
CA LYS A 617 -6.46 -36.33 -51.48
C LYS A 617 -5.69 -37.65 -51.53
N HIS A 618 -4.38 -37.61 -51.31
CA HIS A 618 -3.50 -38.77 -51.51
C HIS A 618 -3.12 -39.52 -50.23
N SER A 619 -3.23 -38.89 -49.05
CA SER A 619 -2.89 -39.50 -47.76
C SER A 619 -4.08 -39.56 -46.80
N VAL A 620 -4.61 -40.77 -46.60
CA VAL A 620 -5.66 -41.05 -45.60
C VAL A 620 -5.15 -40.78 -44.19
N ARG A 621 -3.91 -41.19 -43.92
CA ARG A 621 -3.24 -40.99 -42.64
C ARG A 621 -3.15 -39.50 -42.27
N TYR A 622 -2.90 -38.64 -43.26
CA TYR A 622 -2.88 -37.20 -43.07
C TYR A 622 -4.25 -36.66 -42.64
N VAL A 623 -5.34 -37.11 -43.27
CA VAL A 623 -6.71 -36.71 -42.91
C VAL A 623 -7.08 -37.15 -41.50
N ASP A 624 -6.73 -38.37 -41.10
CA ASP A 624 -7.02 -38.89 -39.77
C ASP A 624 -6.21 -38.18 -38.69
N VAL A 625 -4.93 -37.89 -38.93
CA VAL A 625 -4.07 -37.12 -38.00
C VAL A 625 -4.60 -35.69 -37.87
N LEU A 626 -4.95 -35.04 -38.97
CA LEU A 626 -5.50 -33.67 -38.98
C LEU A 626 -6.84 -33.60 -38.25
N THR A 627 -7.75 -34.53 -38.55
CA THR A 627 -9.06 -34.62 -37.89
C THR A 627 -8.89 -34.89 -36.40
N SER A 628 -7.97 -35.77 -36.02
CA SER A 628 -7.68 -36.07 -34.61
C SER A 628 -7.11 -34.85 -33.88
N SER A 629 -6.19 -34.12 -34.50
CA SER A 629 -5.61 -32.89 -33.95
C SER A 629 -6.67 -31.80 -33.75
N LEU A 630 -7.52 -31.56 -34.74
CA LEU A 630 -8.62 -30.59 -34.64
C LEU A 630 -9.65 -31.00 -33.57
N LYS A 631 -10.04 -32.28 -33.51
CA LYS A 631 -10.91 -32.81 -32.45
C LYS A 631 -10.27 -32.66 -31.07
N GLN A 632 -8.97 -32.89 -30.95
CA GLN A 632 -8.24 -32.70 -29.69
C GLN A 632 -8.26 -31.24 -29.24
N LYS A 633 -8.03 -30.28 -30.16
CA LYS A 633 -8.07 -28.84 -29.85
C LYS A 633 -9.47 -28.37 -29.45
N LEU A 634 -10.53 -28.84 -30.12
CA LEU A 634 -11.91 -28.61 -29.73
C LEU A 634 -12.21 -29.16 -28.32
N SER A 635 -11.80 -30.41 -28.06
CA SER A 635 -11.99 -31.03 -26.74
C SER A 635 -11.24 -30.29 -25.63
N LEU A 636 -10.09 -29.68 -25.94
CA LEU A 636 -9.32 -28.88 -25.00
C LEU A 636 -10.07 -27.59 -24.66
N VAL A 637 -10.64 -26.91 -25.66
CA VAL A 637 -11.47 -25.71 -25.46
C VAL A 637 -12.67 -26.04 -24.58
N GLU A 638 -13.40 -27.12 -24.87
CA GLU A 638 -14.55 -27.55 -24.05
C GLU A 638 -14.15 -27.85 -22.60
N LYS A 639 -13.04 -28.57 -22.39
CA LYS A 639 -12.50 -28.84 -21.05
C LYS A 639 -12.17 -27.55 -20.30
N MET A 640 -11.54 -26.58 -20.96
CA MET A 640 -11.21 -25.30 -20.32
C MET A 640 -12.46 -24.50 -19.95
N VAL A 641 -13.51 -24.54 -20.78
CA VAL A 641 -14.81 -23.90 -20.47
C VAL A 641 -15.48 -24.55 -19.27
N ILE A 642 -15.48 -25.89 -19.18
CA ILE A 642 -16.03 -26.61 -18.02
C ILE A 642 -15.26 -26.26 -16.74
N LEU A 643 -13.93 -26.25 -16.80
CA LEU A 643 -13.08 -25.88 -15.65
C LEU A 643 -13.32 -24.44 -15.22
N GLN A 644 -13.45 -23.51 -16.17
CA GLN A 644 -13.78 -22.11 -15.89
C GLN A 644 -15.13 -21.99 -15.17
N LYS A 645 -16.16 -22.71 -15.63
CA LYS A 645 -17.48 -22.73 -14.98
C LYS A 645 -17.41 -23.24 -13.54
N ASN A 646 -16.69 -24.35 -13.31
CA ASN A 646 -16.52 -24.92 -11.97
C ASN A 646 -15.77 -23.97 -11.01
N VAL A 647 -14.74 -23.28 -11.51
CA VAL A 647 -14.00 -22.28 -10.72
C VAL A 647 -14.89 -21.08 -10.40
N LYS A 648 -15.69 -20.63 -11.37
CA LYS A 648 -16.63 -19.52 -11.18
C LYS A 648 -17.69 -19.85 -10.12
N GLU A 649 -18.28 -21.04 -10.15
CA GLU A 649 -19.23 -21.50 -9.14
C GLU A 649 -18.60 -21.55 -7.74
N LYS A 650 -17.37 -22.08 -7.61
CA LYS A 650 -16.64 -22.08 -6.33
C LYS A 650 -16.34 -20.67 -5.82
N ARG A 651 -16.05 -19.74 -6.73
CA ARG A 651 -15.82 -18.32 -6.41
C ARG A 651 -17.10 -17.64 -5.92
N GLU A 652 -18.24 -17.94 -6.54
CA GLU A 652 -19.56 -17.46 -6.13
C GLU A 652 -19.94 -18.01 -4.75
N ASN A 653 -19.82 -19.32 -4.52
CA ASN A 653 -20.07 -19.94 -3.21
C ASN A 653 -19.18 -19.33 -2.10
N SER A 654 -17.88 -19.13 -2.38
CA SER A 654 -16.97 -18.49 -1.42
C SER A 654 -17.35 -17.02 -1.15
N GLY A 655 -17.87 -16.32 -2.16
CA GLY A 655 -18.38 -14.96 -2.04
C GLY A 655 -19.65 -14.89 -1.19
N GLU A 656 -20.57 -15.83 -1.35
CA GLU A 656 -21.77 -15.96 -0.51
C GLU A 656 -21.41 -16.23 0.95
N ASP A 657 -20.44 -17.12 1.21
CA ASP A 657 -19.92 -17.37 2.55
C ASP A 657 -19.33 -16.08 3.18
N ILE A 658 -18.55 -15.31 2.43
CA ILE A 658 -18.03 -14.02 2.91
C ILE A 658 -19.17 -13.05 3.23
N ASN A 659 -20.18 -12.97 2.36
CA ASN A 659 -21.32 -12.08 2.51
C ASN A 659 -22.22 -12.46 3.70
N SER A 660 -22.28 -13.74 4.09
CA SER A 660 -23.00 -14.19 5.29
C SER A 660 -22.21 -13.96 6.59
N ILE A 661 -20.88 -14.16 6.57
CA ILE A 661 -20.01 -14.05 7.76
C ILE A 661 -19.68 -12.59 8.09
N ARG A 662 -19.53 -11.71 7.10
CA ARG A 662 -19.21 -10.29 7.30
C ARG A 662 -20.23 -9.53 8.18
N PRO A 663 -21.56 -9.62 7.97
CA PRO A 663 -22.53 -8.97 8.86
C PRO A 663 -22.53 -9.60 10.26
N TYR A 664 -22.30 -10.92 10.36
CA TYR A 664 -22.14 -11.57 11.67
C TYR A 664 -20.94 -11.01 12.45
N LEU A 665 -19.79 -10.81 11.79
CA LEU A 665 -18.62 -10.18 12.40
C LEU A 665 -18.92 -8.74 12.86
N GLN A 666 -19.64 -7.95 12.04
CA GLN A 666 -20.02 -6.58 12.42
C GLN A 666 -20.94 -6.57 13.65
N LEU A 667 -21.94 -7.46 13.69
CA LEU A 667 -22.83 -7.62 14.83
C LEU A 667 -22.05 -8.03 16.09
N LEU A 668 -21.10 -8.95 15.96
CA LEU A 668 -20.25 -9.41 17.06
C LEU A 668 -19.39 -8.28 17.63
N ILE A 669 -18.79 -7.45 16.76
CA ILE A 669 -18.00 -6.28 17.17
C ILE A 669 -18.90 -5.25 17.88
N GLN A 670 -20.08 -4.96 17.33
CA GLN A 670 -21.04 -4.02 17.91
C GLN A 670 -21.45 -4.46 19.33
N ARG A 671 -21.86 -5.72 19.48
CA ARG A 671 -22.24 -6.29 20.79
C ARG A 671 -21.08 -6.28 21.79
N THR A 672 -19.85 -6.54 21.31
CA THR A 672 -18.68 -6.54 22.18
C THR A 672 -18.34 -5.12 22.66
N LYS A 673 -18.54 -4.09 21.82
CA LYS A 673 -18.41 -2.68 22.21
C LYS A 673 -19.47 -2.25 23.22
N GLU A 674 -20.73 -2.64 22.99
CA GLU A 674 -21.81 -2.38 23.94
C GLU A 674 -21.49 -3.00 25.31
N LEU A 675 -21.04 -4.25 25.33
CA LEU A 675 -20.62 -4.93 26.56
C LEU A 675 -19.44 -4.22 27.24
N GLN A 676 -18.47 -3.75 26.47
CA GLN A 676 -17.33 -2.97 26.99
C GLN A 676 -17.81 -1.69 27.68
N THR A 677 -18.69 -0.92 27.04
CA THR A 677 -19.24 0.32 27.61
C THR A 677 -20.05 0.05 28.87
N GLU A 678 -20.86 -1.01 28.90
CA GLU A 678 -21.62 -1.41 30.09
C GLU A 678 -20.69 -1.75 31.28
N ILE A 679 -19.58 -2.45 31.03
CA ILE A 679 -18.57 -2.75 32.08
C ILE A 679 -17.85 -1.48 32.55
N GLU A 680 -17.43 -0.62 31.63
CA GLU A 680 -16.75 0.65 31.96
C GLU A 680 -17.63 1.53 32.85
N GLN A 681 -18.93 1.62 32.53
CA GLN A 681 -19.91 2.35 33.33
C GLN A 681 -20.10 1.73 34.72
N ASP A 682 -20.16 0.40 34.83
CA ASP A 682 -20.35 -0.27 36.12
C ASP A 682 -19.11 -0.11 37.04
N ILE A 683 -17.91 -0.25 36.47
CA ILE A 683 -16.67 0.00 37.22
C ILE A 683 -16.56 1.49 37.59
N SER A 684 -16.89 2.40 36.67
CA SER A 684 -16.89 3.85 36.91
C SER A 684 -17.79 4.23 38.10
N LYS A 685 -19.00 3.69 38.17
CA LYS A 685 -19.92 3.90 39.31
C LYS A 685 -19.30 3.48 40.64
N LYS A 686 -18.56 2.37 40.69
CA LYS A 686 -17.86 1.91 41.90
C LYS A 686 -16.68 2.82 42.31
N TYR A 687 -16.15 3.62 41.39
CA TYR A 687 -15.05 4.57 41.61
C TYR A 687 -15.49 6.04 41.53
N LYS A 688 -16.68 6.38 42.04
CA LYS A 688 -17.20 7.76 42.10
C LYS A 688 -17.28 8.45 40.72
N ASN A 689 -17.68 7.71 39.68
CA ASN A 689 -17.80 8.17 38.30
C ASN A 689 -16.47 8.63 37.66
N ARG A 690 -15.34 8.08 38.12
CA ARG A 690 -14.06 8.24 37.42
C ARG A 690 -14.12 7.62 36.03
N ILE A 691 -13.40 8.21 35.09
CA ILE A 691 -13.27 7.67 33.74
C ILE A 691 -12.49 6.36 33.81
N VAL A 692 -13.06 5.30 33.25
CA VAL A 692 -12.45 3.97 33.16
C VAL A 692 -12.33 3.63 31.68
N HIS A 693 -11.16 3.21 31.25
CA HIS A 693 -10.94 2.73 29.89
C HIS A 693 -10.49 1.28 29.92
N LEU A 694 -11.25 0.41 29.27
CA LEU A 694 -10.80 -0.94 28.99
C LEU A 694 -9.91 -0.90 27.74
N THR A 695 -8.61 -0.96 27.96
CA THR A 695 -7.60 -0.94 26.90
C THR A 695 -7.37 -2.36 26.38
N GLY A 696 -7.70 -2.56 25.11
CA GLY A 696 -7.60 -3.87 24.47
C GLY A 696 -8.05 -3.75 23.02
N SER A 697 -7.65 -4.72 22.19
CA SER A 697 -7.60 -4.68 20.73
C SER A 697 -8.86 -4.20 19.97
N ILE A 698 -10.01 -4.03 20.63
CA ILE A 698 -11.26 -3.52 20.04
C ILE A 698 -11.10 -2.11 19.45
N ASN A 699 -10.36 -1.21 20.12
CA ASN A 699 -10.11 0.15 19.60
C ASN A 699 -9.22 0.16 18.34
N MET A 700 -8.55 -0.96 18.04
CA MET A 700 -7.79 -1.19 16.82
C MET A 700 -8.65 -1.72 15.66
N PHE A 701 -9.94 -1.99 15.90
CA PHE A 701 -10.89 -2.50 14.92
C PHE A 701 -11.92 -1.40 14.59
N PRO A 702 -11.55 -0.40 13.77
CA PRO A 702 -12.52 0.55 13.27
C PRO A 702 -13.57 -0.23 12.48
N LEU A 703 -14.84 0.10 12.72
CA LEU A 703 -15.91 -0.23 11.80
C LEU A 703 -15.58 0.56 10.52
N LYS A 704 -14.92 -0.09 9.54
CA LYS A 704 -14.91 0.46 8.18
C LYS A 704 -16.38 0.42 7.75
N ASN A 705 -17.06 1.55 7.89
CA ASN A 705 -18.30 1.79 7.16
C ASN A 705 -17.95 1.58 5.70
N ASN A 706 -18.56 0.57 5.08
CA ASN A 706 -18.57 0.40 3.63
C ASN A 706 -19.28 1.62 3.03
N LYS A 707 -18.57 2.73 2.90
CA LYS A 707 -18.79 3.73 1.86
C LYS A 707 -17.79 3.39 0.78
N ASN A 708 -18.16 2.49 -0.12
CA ASN A 708 -17.62 2.33 -1.48
C ASN A 708 -18.42 1.21 -2.16
N GLU A 709 -19.71 1.45 -2.32
CA GLU A 709 -20.49 0.91 -3.44
C GLU A 709 -21.15 2.14 -4.06
N ASN A 710 -20.54 2.63 -5.14
CA ASN A 710 -21.11 3.51 -6.15
C ASN A 710 -20.44 3.15 -7.47
#